data_AF-A0A3M7GS04-F1
#
_entry.id   AF-A0A3M7GS04-F1
#
_cell.length_a   1.000
_cell.length_b   1.000
_cell.length_c   1.000
_cell.angle_alpha   90.00
_cell.angle_beta   90.00
_cell.angle_gamma   90.00
#
_symmetry.space_group_name_H-M   'P 1'
#
loop_
_entity.id
_entity.type
_entity.pdbx_description
1 polymer ?
#
loop_
_entity_poly.entity_id
_entity_poly.type
_entity_poly.pdbx_seq_one_letter_code
_entity_poly.pdbx_strand_id
1 'polypeptide(L)'
;MRAIDHGAETAAGNNNRLSKRTFLVLIWTFLTLFWSIFTPPHKTFAARVLLFQPAWIIRAIRKDATWIQDLTLFLGLYIVYTNWAGVWTLQELKQYRLEDPTMQMHTKVFSLLSLCALFAGSIVLRDKHLESKETKIESLHEQRIEDQVLPPLLLASKTTHSRLFPQKHSFTYSYLLVGVPIGMQGRISNMLSVDSQHSGWFVVDSADYLSRGNAHLSLSEKLKRYLHTQGVTDRDYAYAYLVTAPRFLDYSFNPVSFWYIYDSDTALKYMILEVNNTFDERRMYLLRADSAATEEKNDKNGRHLVFSETWSKDFHVSPFNSRKGSYSLRAVDPLAAYEETGQMRIDNTIVLRSSDEHPKIVARIYSDGEPKDPATITSWEAAKFIAAWCWVGFATFPRIVKEATMLFFRRKLHVWYRPEVASTSLGRSYTEEERALEAFFRAFISNAVNEASQPLRVVYEPAHHDDAEIVLYSPGFTFEEDRKRTITIKVTSPAFYSRFVHHPTAKSAFDHECLATDEKNRTAFLEQPELLSTLLTAIEEHSTAAQQPSSIRNPLKEAKWTLLNSLRCPPTATSYPEPSGPEPQQPPKPDGKAQLSELDSFVKTSCEDQNIYWRTTIKLFLAERLALGIPALLTLFDLVLLRAPMLVVAMHYCHHVDAFDVLRPRALEWEDLGTVVGMLGWANGVHVWSWVKG
;
A
#
# COMPACT_ATOMS: atom_id res chain seq x y z
N MET A 1 23.78 13.41 -21.48
CA MET A 1 23.91 14.77 -20.90
C MET A 1 23.23 14.73 -19.54
N ARG A 2 23.94 15.10 -18.46
CA ARG A 2 23.55 14.91 -17.06
C ARG A 2 22.23 15.61 -16.73
N ALA A 3 21.22 14.85 -16.31
CA ALA A 3 20.07 15.29 -15.52
C ALA A 3 19.37 14.07 -14.89
N ILE A 4 20.13 13.29 -14.10
CA ILE A 4 19.58 12.32 -13.13
C ILE A 4 20.24 12.66 -11.79
N ASP A 5 20.06 13.90 -11.35
CA ASP A 5 20.46 14.35 -10.02
C ASP A 5 19.24 15.10 -9.48
N HIS A 6 18.32 14.35 -8.88
CA HIS A 6 17.43 14.72 -7.77
C HIS A 6 16.44 13.56 -7.58
N GLY A 7 16.92 12.50 -6.92
CA GLY A 7 16.14 11.31 -6.60
C GLY A 7 16.99 10.14 -6.08
N ALA A 8 18.28 10.11 -6.41
CA ALA A 8 19.21 9.05 -6.00
C ALA A 8 20.11 9.43 -4.80
N GLU A 9 20.22 10.72 -4.43
CA GLU A 9 21.16 11.16 -3.38
C GLU A 9 20.72 10.86 -1.94
N THR A 10 19.47 10.47 -1.68
CA THR A 10 19.05 10.04 -0.33
C THR A 10 19.43 8.59 -0.01
N ALA A 11 19.99 7.83 -0.96
CA ALA A 11 20.42 6.45 -0.74
C ALA A 11 21.94 6.26 -0.52
N ALA A 12 22.76 7.30 -0.77
CA ALA A 12 24.23 7.18 -0.77
C ALA A 12 24.93 7.63 0.53
N GLY A 13 24.18 8.11 1.53
CA GLY A 13 24.74 8.71 2.76
C GLY A 13 24.92 7.79 3.97
N ASN A 14 24.70 6.48 3.86
CA ASN A 14 24.77 5.57 5.03
C ASN A 14 25.74 4.40 4.82
N ASN A 15 27.00 4.73 4.50
CA ASN A 15 28.08 3.76 4.42
C ASN A 15 28.73 3.59 5.81
N ASN A 16 28.84 2.32 6.23
CA ASN A 16 29.56 1.79 7.42
C ASN A 16 28.86 1.55 8.77
N ARG A 17 27.52 1.56 8.88
CA ARG A 17 26.86 0.97 10.05
C ARG A 17 26.12 -0.32 9.69
N LEU A 18 26.51 -1.43 10.32
CA LEU A 18 25.72 -2.67 10.36
C LEU A 18 24.27 -2.31 10.76
N SER A 19 23.28 -2.69 9.95
CA SER A 19 21.87 -2.40 10.24
C SER A 19 21.51 -2.87 11.65
N LYS A 20 20.85 -2.02 12.46
CA LYS A 20 20.42 -2.32 13.84
C LYS A 20 19.62 -3.64 13.92
N ARG A 21 18.90 -4.00 12.85
CA ARG A 21 18.19 -5.28 12.68
C ARG A 21 19.17 -6.46 12.54
N THR A 22 20.25 -6.29 11.78
CA THR A 22 21.33 -7.27 11.65
C THR A 22 22.03 -7.49 12.99
N PHE A 23 22.27 -6.44 13.77
CA PHE A 23 22.89 -6.56 15.10
C PHE A 23 22.01 -7.31 16.11
N LEU A 24 20.71 -6.97 16.21
CA LEU A 24 19.76 -7.67 17.09
C LEU A 24 19.58 -9.14 16.70
N VAL A 25 19.51 -9.42 15.40
CA VAL A 25 19.43 -10.80 14.89
C VAL A 25 20.72 -11.54 15.19
N LEU A 26 21.90 -10.94 15.02
CA LEU A 26 23.18 -11.57 15.38
C LEU A 26 23.28 -11.84 16.89
N ILE A 27 22.84 -10.92 17.75
CA ILE A 27 22.75 -11.15 19.20
C ILE A 27 21.79 -12.30 19.50
N TRP A 28 20.62 -12.34 18.88
CA TRP A 28 19.65 -13.41 19.09
C TRP A 28 20.17 -14.76 18.60
N THR A 29 20.79 -14.80 17.41
CA THR A 29 21.49 -15.98 16.88
C THR A 29 22.58 -16.42 17.85
N PHE A 30 23.39 -15.49 18.37
CA PHE A 30 24.42 -15.77 19.36
C PHE A 30 23.84 -16.31 20.67
N LEU A 31 22.70 -15.80 21.15
CA LEU A 31 22.01 -16.30 22.34
C LEU A 31 21.42 -17.71 22.10
N THR A 32 20.84 -17.98 20.92
CA THR A 32 20.37 -19.34 20.56
C THR A 32 21.53 -20.32 20.38
N LEU A 33 22.66 -19.84 19.86
CA LEU A 33 23.90 -20.58 19.70
C LEU A 33 24.51 -20.92 21.08
N PHE A 34 24.53 -19.95 21.98
CA PHE A 34 24.93 -20.12 23.38
C PHE A 34 24.02 -21.10 24.11
N TRP A 35 22.69 -20.99 23.96
CA TRP A 35 21.72 -21.94 24.53
C TRP A 35 21.96 -23.38 24.04
N SER A 36 22.28 -23.56 22.75
CA SER A 36 22.52 -24.88 22.17
C SER A 36 23.70 -25.61 22.82
N ILE A 37 24.73 -24.89 23.30
CA ILE A 37 25.92 -25.47 23.95
C ILE A 37 25.56 -26.20 25.25
N PHE A 38 24.55 -25.71 25.99
CA PHE A 38 24.17 -26.23 27.31
C PHE A 38 23.07 -27.31 27.26
N THR A 39 22.53 -27.61 26.07
CA THR A 39 21.51 -28.64 25.87
C THR A 39 22.10 -29.95 25.34
N PRO A 40 21.51 -31.12 25.64
CA PRO A 40 21.99 -32.40 25.12
C PRO A 40 22.07 -32.41 23.59
N PRO A 41 23.17 -32.95 23.00
CA PRO A 41 23.43 -32.85 21.56
C PRO A 41 22.37 -33.54 20.71
N HIS A 42 21.85 -34.70 21.13
CA HIS A 42 20.76 -35.40 20.44
C HIS A 42 19.48 -34.55 20.32
N LYS A 43 19.30 -33.53 21.18
CA LYS A 43 18.14 -32.62 21.16
C LYS A 43 18.34 -31.36 20.31
N THR A 44 19.59 -31.00 19.98
CA THR A 44 19.91 -29.73 19.29
C THR A 44 20.80 -29.88 18.06
N PHE A 45 21.18 -31.10 17.70
CA PHE A 45 22.06 -31.39 16.58
C PHE A 45 21.62 -30.72 15.26
N ALA A 46 20.36 -30.91 14.86
CA ALA A 46 19.81 -30.28 13.65
C ALA A 46 19.88 -28.75 13.69
N ALA A 47 19.60 -28.12 14.85
CA ALA A 47 19.71 -26.67 14.98
C ALA A 47 21.14 -26.18 14.88
N ARG A 48 22.10 -26.90 15.49
CA ARG A 48 23.53 -26.55 15.41
C ARG A 48 24.00 -26.62 13.96
N VAL A 49 23.71 -27.70 13.26
CA VAL A 49 24.12 -27.83 11.85
C VAL A 49 23.54 -26.70 11.00
N LEU A 50 22.25 -26.37 11.12
CA LEU A 50 21.64 -25.34 10.27
C LEU A 50 22.04 -23.90 10.65
N LEU A 51 22.28 -23.60 11.94
CA LEU A 51 22.67 -22.26 12.40
C LEU A 51 24.15 -21.93 12.17
N PHE A 52 25.05 -22.93 12.27
CA PHE A 52 26.49 -22.72 12.13
C PHE A 52 26.99 -22.66 10.67
N GLN A 53 26.09 -22.46 9.70
CA GLN A 53 26.49 -22.33 8.30
C GLN A 53 27.18 -20.97 8.03
N PRO A 54 28.40 -20.95 7.47
CA PRO A 54 29.09 -19.69 7.10
C PRO A 54 28.29 -18.83 6.12
N ALA A 55 27.40 -19.48 5.35
CA ALA A 55 26.53 -18.84 4.38
C ALA A 55 25.61 -17.76 4.99
N TRP A 56 25.20 -17.88 6.26
CA TRP A 56 24.43 -16.81 6.94
C TRP A 56 25.22 -15.50 7.03
N ILE A 57 26.50 -15.59 7.41
CA ILE A 57 27.39 -14.43 7.53
C ILE A 57 27.67 -13.84 6.14
N ILE A 58 27.92 -14.70 5.15
CA ILE A 58 28.16 -14.27 3.77
C ILE A 58 26.94 -13.50 3.23
N ARG A 59 25.72 -14.00 3.47
CA ARG A 59 24.48 -13.33 3.05
C ARG A 59 24.24 -12.02 3.79
N ALA A 60 24.56 -11.97 5.08
CA ALA A 60 24.48 -10.74 5.88
C ALA A 60 25.47 -9.67 5.38
N ILE A 61 26.71 -10.05 5.05
CA ILE A 61 27.73 -9.15 4.49
C ILE A 61 27.32 -8.66 3.10
N ARG A 62 26.75 -9.54 2.27
CA ARG A 62 26.23 -9.20 0.93
C ARG A 62 24.92 -8.40 0.95
N LYS A 63 24.38 -8.07 2.13
CA LYS A 63 23.12 -7.33 2.31
C LYS A 63 21.92 -7.99 1.59
N ASP A 64 21.86 -9.32 1.57
CA ASP A 64 20.70 -10.05 1.05
C ASP A 64 19.44 -9.61 1.84
N ALA A 65 18.34 -9.25 1.16
CA ALA A 65 17.13 -8.82 1.86
C ALA A 65 16.43 -9.97 2.60
N THR A 66 16.70 -11.22 2.22
CA THR A 66 15.93 -12.40 2.64
C THR A 66 16.59 -13.23 3.74
N TRP A 67 17.87 -12.99 4.08
CA TRP A 67 18.55 -13.81 5.11
C TRP A 67 17.88 -13.70 6.49
N ILE A 68 17.35 -12.52 6.83
CA ILE A 68 16.63 -12.34 8.10
C ILE A 68 15.32 -13.12 8.07
N GLN A 69 14.59 -13.07 6.94
CA GLN A 69 13.32 -13.78 6.78
C GLN A 69 13.53 -15.29 6.93
N ASP A 70 14.54 -15.85 6.26
CA ASP A 70 14.89 -17.28 6.32
C ASP A 70 15.30 -17.72 7.72
N LEU A 71 16.09 -16.88 8.41
CA LEU A 71 16.53 -17.17 9.76
C LEU A 71 15.36 -17.13 10.76
N THR A 72 14.48 -16.14 10.66
CA THR A 72 13.25 -16.10 11.47
C THR A 72 12.32 -17.26 11.19
N LEU A 73 12.19 -17.66 9.92
CA LEU A 73 11.40 -18.81 9.50
C LEU A 73 11.98 -20.10 10.07
N PHE A 74 13.29 -20.29 9.96
CA PHE A 74 14.00 -21.43 10.54
C PHE A 74 13.76 -21.52 12.05
N LEU A 75 13.89 -20.41 12.79
CA LEU A 75 13.73 -20.42 14.25
C LEU A 75 12.29 -20.71 14.68
N GLY A 76 11.29 -20.17 13.97
CA GLY A 76 9.89 -20.53 14.19
C GLY A 76 9.61 -22.01 13.90
N LEU A 77 10.08 -22.52 12.75
CA LEU A 77 9.91 -23.91 12.36
C LEU A 77 10.66 -24.87 13.29
N TYR A 78 11.82 -24.49 13.82
CA TYR A 78 12.59 -25.31 14.75
C TYR A 78 11.81 -25.55 16.06
N ILE A 79 11.15 -24.52 16.60
CA ILE A 79 10.30 -24.66 17.79
C ILE A 79 9.16 -25.65 17.52
N VAL A 80 8.48 -25.52 16.38
CA VAL A 80 7.38 -26.42 15.99
C VAL A 80 7.90 -27.85 15.76
N TYR A 81 9.00 -28.00 15.02
CA TYR A 81 9.59 -29.29 14.68
C TYR A 81 10.07 -30.05 15.92
N THR A 82 10.74 -29.37 16.86
CA THR A 82 11.22 -30.01 18.10
C THR A 82 10.08 -30.46 19.02
N ASN A 83 8.95 -29.74 19.01
CA ASN A 83 7.73 -30.18 19.68
C ASN A 83 7.12 -31.41 18.98
N TRP A 84 7.03 -31.39 17.65
CA TRP A 84 6.47 -32.49 16.85
C TRP A 84 7.31 -33.77 16.90
N ALA A 85 8.63 -33.65 16.79
CA ALA A 85 9.57 -34.77 16.81
C ALA A 85 9.77 -35.38 18.22
N GLY A 86 9.04 -34.91 19.24
CA GLY A 86 9.10 -35.44 20.60
C GLY A 86 10.45 -35.22 21.29
N VAL A 87 11.29 -34.33 20.77
CA VAL A 87 12.62 -33.99 21.30
C VAL A 87 12.51 -33.43 22.72
N TRP A 88 11.39 -32.76 23.00
CA TRP A 88 11.00 -32.27 24.32
C TRP A 88 9.65 -32.87 24.69
N THR A 89 9.60 -33.66 25.77
CA THR A 89 8.32 -34.12 26.33
C THR A 89 7.89 -33.24 27.50
N LEU A 90 6.58 -32.98 27.64
CA LEU A 90 6.00 -32.22 28.76
C LEU A 90 6.31 -32.84 30.14
N GLN A 91 6.75 -34.09 30.17
CA GLN A 91 7.13 -34.86 31.36
C GLN A 91 8.60 -34.60 31.78
N GLU A 92 9.50 -34.28 30.85
CA GLU A 92 10.88 -33.84 31.14
C GLU A 92 10.94 -32.40 31.68
N LEU A 93 10.00 -31.54 31.28
CA LEU A 93 9.83 -30.20 31.89
C LEU A 93 9.47 -30.26 33.39
N LYS A 94 8.94 -31.39 33.88
CA LYS A 94 8.70 -31.62 35.32
C LYS A 94 9.97 -32.04 36.08
N GLN A 95 11.03 -32.49 35.40
CA GLN A 95 12.31 -32.84 36.06
C GLN A 95 13.16 -31.59 36.35
N TYR A 96 12.90 -30.48 35.68
CA TYR A 96 13.46 -29.17 36.04
C TYR A 96 12.70 -28.61 37.24
N ARG A 97 13.17 -28.87 38.46
CA ARG A 97 12.68 -28.13 39.63
C ARG A 97 13.07 -26.67 39.49
N LEU A 98 12.09 -25.76 39.44
CA LEU A 98 12.28 -24.31 39.53
C LEU A 98 12.99 -23.86 40.82
N GLU A 99 13.25 -24.78 41.74
CA GLU A 99 13.98 -24.58 43.00
C GLU A 99 15.49 -24.80 42.88
N ASP A 100 15.99 -25.37 41.77
CA ASP A 100 17.43 -25.53 41.55
C ASP A 100 18.07 -24.13 41.38
N PRO A 101 19.06 -23.74 42.23
CA PRO A 101 19.66 -22.41 42.21
C PRO A 101 20.29 -22.07 40.85
N THR A 102 20.76 -23.07 40.12
CA THR A 102 21.33 -22.92 38.78
C THR A 102 20.25 -22.53 37.78
N MET A 103 19.11 -23.23 37.78
CA MET A 103 17.95 -22.93 36.94
C MET A 103 17.31 -21.59 37.29
N GLN A 104 17.25 -21.21 38.57
CA GLN A 104 16.78 -19.88 39.00
C GLN A 104 17.69 -18.76 38.50
N MET A 105 19.01 -18.95 38.54
CA MET A 105 19.94 -17.99 37.98
C MET A 105 19.71 -17.85 36.48
N HIS A 106 19.58 -18.98 35.76
CA HIS A 106 19.32 -18.97 34.32
C HIS A 106 17.99 -18.30 33.97
N THR A 107 16.88 -18.62 34.63
CA THR A 107 15.58 -17.96 34.37
C THR A 107 15.61 -16.48 34.68
N LYS A 108 16.31 -16.04 35.73
CA LYS A 108 16.52 -14.61 36.04
C LYS A 108 17.35 -13.90 34.97
N VAL A 109 18.40 -14.55 34.46
CA VAL A 109 19.25 -14.00 33.40
C VAL A 109 18.48 -13.93 32.06
N PHE A 110 17.75 -14.98 31.69
CA PHE A 110 16.96 -15.01 30.46
C PHE A 110 15.77 -14.04 30.48
N SER A 111 15.09 -13.89 31.62
CA SER A 111 14.03 -12.88 31.76
C SER A 111 14.58 -11.46 31.69
N LEU A 112 15.73 -11.19 32.31
CA LEU A 112 16.41 -9.89 32.23
C LEU A 112 16.87 -9.58 30.80
N LEU A 113 17.50 -10.53 30.11
CA LEU A 113 17.93 -10.36 28.71
C LEU A 113 16.73 -10.15 27.77
N SER A 114 15.62 -10.86 27.99
CA SER A 114 14.38 -10.67 27.21
C SER A 114 13.77 -9.29 27.46
N LEU A 115 13.76 -8.82 28.70
CA LEU A 115 13.26 -7.49 29.05
C LEU A 115 14.15 -6.39 28.45
N CYS A 116 15.47 -6.54 28.51
CA CYS A 116 16.43 -5.64 27.87
C CYS A 116 16.28 -5.64 26.34
N ALA A 117 16.06 -6.80 25.72
CA ALA A 117 15.83 -6.90 24.28
C ALA A 117 14.50 -6.26 23.85
N LEU A 118 13.43 -6.40 24.65
CA LEU A 118 12.14 -5.72 24.43
C LEU A 118 12.26 -4.20 24.58
N PHE A 119 13.00 -3.72 25.59
CA PHE A 119 13.26 -2.30 25.79
C PHE A 119 14.12 -1.71 24.67
N ALA A 120 15.23 -2.37 24.31
CA ALA A 120 16.08 -1.97 23.19
C ALA A 120 15.31 -2.01 21.86
N GLY A 121 14.49 -3.05 21.64
CA GLY A 121 13.60 -3.16 20.47
C GLY A 121 12.58 -2.03 20.40
N SER A 122 11.98 -1.64 21.53
CA SER A 122 11.02 -0.53 21.61
C SER A 122 11.68 0.83 21.36
N ILE A 123 12.91 1.04 21.85
CA ILE A 123 13.70 2.25 21.60
C ILE A 123 14.09 2.33 20.11
N VAL A 124 14.48 1.22 19.50
CA VAL A 124 14.87 1.17 18.07
C VAL A 124 13.66 1.30 17.12
N LEU A 125 12.51 0.74 17.47
CA LEU A 125 11.25 0.95 16.74
C LEU A 125 10.84 2.43 16.77
N ARG A 126 11.05 3.11 17.90
CA ARG A 126 10.80 4.54 18.07
C ARG A 126 11.79 5.40 17.27
N ASP A 127 13.07 5.02 17.24
CA ASP A 127 14.16 5.74 16.55
C ASP A 127 13.98 5.75 15.02
N LYS A 128 13.56 4.63 14.41
CA LYS A 128 13.22 4.59 12.96
C LYS A 128 12.02 5.46 12.59
N HIS A 129 11.04 5.57 13.49
CA HIS A 129 9.87 6.42 13.28
C HIS A 129 10.26 7.91 13.35
N LEU A 130 11.33 8.23 14.10
CA LEU A 130 11.91 9.57 14.20
C LEU A 130 12.81 9.90 12.99
N GLU A 131 13.72 9.01 12.57
CA GLU A 131 14.61 9.23 11.40
C GLU A 131 13.84 9.43 10.09
N SER A 132 12.71 8.74 9.88
CA SER A 132 11.84 8.95 8.68
C SER A 132 11.10 10.29 8.68
N LYS A 133 11.03 10.94 9.85
CA LYS A 133 10.33 12.20 10.09
C LYS A 133 11.30 13.38 10.16
N GLU A 134 12.51 13.16 10.66
CA GLU A 134 13.61 14.15 10.70
C GLU A 134 14.01 14.60 9.30
N THR A 135 13.97 13.72 8.29
CA THR A 135 14.25 14.13 6.89
C THR A 135 13.09 14.88 6.22
N LYS A 136 11.92 14.96 6.87
CA LYS A 136 10.67 15.36 6.21
C LYS A 136 10.13 16.72 6.64
N ILE A 137 10.67 17.32 7.71
CA ILE A 137 10.14 18.58 8.24
C ILE A 137 11.31 19.46 8.72
N GLU A 138 12.14 19.91 7.78
CA GLU A 138 12.87 21.16 7.99
C GLU A 138 11.97 22.31 7.51
N SER A 139 11.66 23.21 8.45
CA SER A 139 10.94 24.49 8.28
C SER A 139 9.44 24.42 7.94
N LEU A 140 8.60 24.16 8.96
CA LEU A 140 7.25 24.72 8.98
C LEU A 140 7.12 25.61 10.22
N HIS A 141 7.47 26.87 9.98
CA HIS A 141 7.35 27.99 10.90
C HIS A 141 5.86 28.24 11.16
N GLU A 142 5.45 28.09 12.41
CA GLU A 142 4.57 29.00 13.13
C GLU A 142 3.54 29.78 12.25
N GLN A 143 2.47 29.11 11.82
CA GLN A 143 1.22 29.78 11.44
C GLN A 143 0.05 29.20 12.24
N ARG A 144 -0.16 29.80 13.40
CA ARG A 144 -1.42 29.78 14.13
C ARG A 144 -2.55 30.21 13.19
N ILE A 145 -3.49 29.32 12.89
CA ILE A 145 -4.88 29.76 12.68
C ILE A 145 -5.38 30.13 14.08
N GLU A 146 -5.45 31.43 14.38
CA GLU A 146 -5.78 31.94 15.71
C GLU A 146 -7.25 31.75 16.10
N ASP A 147 -8.14 31.37 15.17
CA ASP A 147 -9.56 31.15 15.48
C ASP A 147 -10.02 29.74 15.04
N GLN A 148 -9.97 28.80 15.98
CA GLN A 148 -10.59 27.49 15.82
C GLN A 148 -12.08 27.58 16.16
N VAL A 149 -12.92 27.18 15.22
CA VAL A 149 -14.38 27.25 15.38
C VAL A 149 -14.92 26.10 16.25
N LEU A 150 -14.24 24.95 16.24
CA LEU A 150 -14.57 23.77 17.06
C LEU A 150 -13.29 23.14 17.63
N PRO A 151 -13.30 22.67 18.88
CA PRO A 151 -12.15 21.98 19.48
C PRO A 151 -11.96 20.59 18.86
N PRO A 152 -10.74 20.02 18.94
CA PRO A 152 -10.52 18.63 18.55
C PRO A 152 -11.26 17.70 19.52
N LEU A 153 -11.96 16.68 19.00
CA LEU A 153 -12.83 15.83 19.82
C LEU A 153 -12.74 14.35 19.41
N LEU A 154 -12.77 13.46 20.40
CA LEU A 154 -12.96 12.02 20.22
C LEU A 154 -14.47 11.71 20.25
N LEU A 155 -14.98 11.08 19.19
CA LEU A 155 -16.39 10.92 18.92
C LEU A 155 -16.77 9.44 18.85
N ALA A 156 -17.21 8.91 20.00
CA ALA A 156 -17.92 7.64 20.05
C ALA A 156 -19.14 7.73 19.14
N SER A 157 -19.24 6.82 18.16
CA SER A 157 -20.26 6.89 17.12
C SER A 157 -20.83 5.52 16.80
N LYS A 158 -21.97 5.52 16.09
CA LYS A 158 -22.57 4.33 15.51
C LYS A 158 -22.85 4.56 14.04
N THR A 159 -22.67 3.50 13.27
CA THR A 159 -23.03 3.47 11.85
C THR A 159 -24.13 2.45 11.63
N THR A 160 -25.15 2.86 10.88
CA THR A 160 -26.28 2.02 10.48
C THR A 160 -26.30 1.94 8.96
N HIS A 161 -26.53 0.74 8.44
CA HIS A 161 -26.77 0.52 7.01
C HIS A 161 -28.06 -0.25 6.86
N SER A 162 -29.02 0.33 6.15
CA SER A 162 -30.31 -0.27 5.85
C SER A 162 -30.49 -0.33 4.34
N ARG A 163 -30.33 -1.52 3.77
CA ARG A 163 -30.69 -1.81 2.39
C ARG A 163 -32.19 -2.07 2.33
N LEU A 164 -32.88 -1.29 1.49
CA LEU A 164 -34.32 -1.39 1.24
C LEU A 164 -34.61 -2.23 -0.02
N PHE A 165 -33.73 -2.14 -1.03
CA PHE A 165 -33.89 -2.80 -2.33
C PHE A 165 -32.55 -3.37 -2.86
N PRO A 166 -32.54 -4.49 -3.61
CA PRO A 166 -33.68 -5.37 -3.93
C PRO A 166 -34.04 -6.36 -2.81
N GLN A 167 -33.10 -6.62 -1.88
CA GLN A 167 -33.32 -7.48 -0.72
C GLN A 167 -33.08 -6.68 0.56
N LYS A 168 -34.03 -6.74 1.49
CA LYS A 168 -33.93 -6.05 2.76
C LYS A 168 -32.82 -6.64 3.62
N HIS A 169 -31.93 -5.77 4.10
CA HIS A 169 -30.85 -6.15 5.01
C HIS A 169 -30.43 -4.91 5.81
N SER A 170 -30.39 -5.03 7.13
CA SER A 170 -30.04 -3.90 8.00
C SER A 170 -29.12 -4.35 9.12
N PHE A 171 -28.13 -3.52 9.44
CA PHE A 171 -27.19 -3.78 10.53
C PHE A 171 -26.67 -2.46 11.11
N THR A 172 -26.21 -2.54 12.36
CA THR A 172 -25.68 -1.42 13.13
C THR A 172 -24.40 -1.87 13.83
N TYR A 173 -23.39 -1.00 13.87
CA TYR A 173 -22.15 -1.29 14.58
C TYR A 173 -21.49 -0.01 15.11
N SER A 174 -20.69 -0.18 16.17
CA SER A 174 -19.89 0.91 16.74
C SER A 174 -18.80 1.35 15.77
N TYR A 175 -18.59 2.66 15.70
CA TYR A 175 -17.61 3.32 14.85
C TYR A 175 -16.94 4.45 15.63
N LEU A 176 -15.62 4.60 15.49
CA LEU A 176 -14.89 5.67 16.18
C LEU A 176 -14.57 6.76 15.17
N LEU A 177 -14.97 7.98 15.49
CA LEU A 177 -14.62 9.18 14.74
C LEU A 177 -13.78 10.11 15.62
N VAL A 178 -13.01 10.97 14.97
CA VAL A 178 -12.37 12.13 15.57
C VAL A 178 -12.75 13.37 14.77
N GLY A 179 -12.98 14.47 15.48
CA GLY A 179 -13.15 15.79 14.91
C GLY A 179 -11.86 16.58 15.05
N VAL A 180 -11.38 17.18 13.97
CA VAL A 180 -10.11 17.92 13.91
C VAL A 180 -10.33 19.25 13.18
N PRO A 181 -10.05 20.40 13.83
CA PRO A 181 -10.03 21.68 13.14
C PRO A 181 -8.85 21.71 12.16
N ILE A 182 -9.13 22.11 10.91
CA ILE A 182 -8.10 22.18 9.87
C ILE A 182 -7.16 23.35 10.17
N GLY A 183 -5.86 23.10 10.00
CA GLY A 183 -4.77 24.01 10.39
C GLY A 183 -4.14 23.68 11.75
N MET A 184 -4.74 22.79 12.53
CA MET A 184 -4.10 22.24 13.72
C MET A 184 -3.03 21.21 13.32
N GLN A 185 -1.85 21.32 13.95
CA GLN A 185 -0.77 20.34 13.83
C GLN A 185 -0.17 20.07 15.22
N GLY A 186 0.41 18.88 15.39
CA GLY A 186 1.05 18.46 16.62
C GLY A 186 0.23 17.44 17.41
N ARG A 187 0.68 17.23 18.64
CA ARG A 187 0.17 16.18 19.52
C ARG A 187 -0.69 16.80 20.63
N ILE A 188 -1.89 16.28 20.81
CA ILE A 188 -2.84 16.68 21.87
C ILE A 188 -2.88 15.57 22.91
N SER A 189 -2.19 15.80 24.04
CA SER A 189 -1.97 14.77 25.07
C SER A 189 -1.36 13.49 24.46
N ASN A 190 -1.51 12.35 25.11
CA ASN A 190 -1.12 11.07 24.54
C ASN A 190 -2.19 10.47 23.60
N MET A 191 -3.35 11.10 23.49
CA MET A 191 -4.53 10.51 22.83
C MET A 191 -4.60 10.76 21.34
N LEU A 192 -4.47 12.02 20.88
CA LEU A 192 -4.66 12.39 19.49
C LEU A 192 -3.42 13.11 18.95
N SER A 193 -3.06 12.85 17.70
CA SER A 193 -2.02 13.61 17.01
C SER A 193 -2.41 13.88 15.56
N VAL A 194 -2.13 15.10 15.09
CA VAL A 194 -2.43 15.57 13.73
C VAL A 194 -1.13 16.04 13.09
N ASP A 195 -0.72 15.46 11.97
CA ASP A 195 0.51 15.83 11.24
C ASP A 195 1.76 15.97 12.16
N SER A 196 1.83 15.17 13.22
CA SER A 196 2.80 15.31 14.31
C SER A 196 3.96 14.34 14.17
N GLN A 197 5.17 14.75 14.56
CA GLN A 197 6.33 13.85 14.67
C GLN A 197 6.12 12.73 15.70
N HIS A 198 5.51 13.06 16.84
CA HIS A 198 5.20 12.10 17.89
C HIS A 198 3.75 11.64 17.79
N SER A 199 3.57 10.36 17.50
CA SER A 199 2.25 9.74 17.37
C SER A 199 1.57 9.59 18.73
N GLY A 200 0.31 10.03 18.80
CA GLY A 200 -0.62 9.65 19.87
C GLY A 200 -1.17 8.24 19.65
N TRP A 201 -2.11 7.82 20.50
CA TRP A 201 -2.85 6.56 20.30
C TRP A 201 -3.70 6.57 19.04
N PHE A 202 -4.31 7.71 18.75
CA PHE A 202 -5.09 7.99 17.56
C PHE A 202 -4.35 9.03 16.70
N VAL A 203 -4.21 8.74 15.42
CA VAL A 203 -3.43 9.58 14.50
C VAL A 203 -4.28 10.00 13.31
N VAL A 204 -4.23 11.29 12.97
CA VAL A 204 -4.72 11.84 11.71
C VAL A 204 -3.48 12.37 10.96
N ASP A 205 -3.21 11.83 9.79
CA ASP A 205 -2.02 12.12 9.00
C ASP A 205 -2.46 12.61 7.61
N SER A 206 -1.97 13.76 7.18
CA SER A 206 -2.31 14.38 5.88
C SER A 206 -2.03 13.48 4.69
N ALA A 207 -1.12 12.49 4.81
CA ALA A 207 -0.88 11.49 3.78
C ALA A 207 -2.12 10.62 3.47
N ASP A 208 -3.04 10.48 4.44
CA ASP A 208 -4.23 9.64 4.33
C ASP A 208 -5.43 10.33 3.69
N TYR A 209 -5.33 11.61 3.29
CA TYR A 209 -6.48 12.44 2.90
C TYR A 209 -6.29 13.19 1.58
N LEU A 210 -7.40 13.54 0.93
CA LEU A 210 -7.47 14.36 -0.30
C LEU A 210 -6.54 13.86 -1.43
N SER A 211 -5.56 14.64 -1.88
CA SER A 211 -4.59 14.22 -2.89
C SER A 211 -3.62 13.18 -2.33
N ARG A 212 -3.39 12.11 -3.09
CA ARG A 212 -2.32 11.15 -2.82
C ARG A 212 -0.97 11.77 -3.20
N GLY A 213 0.07 11.34 -2.50
CA GLY A 213 1.37 11.99 -2.58
C GLY A 213 1.42 13.27 -1.73
N ASN A 214 2.37 14.15 -2.05
CA ASN A 214 2.60 15.44 -1.43
C ASN A 214 2.65 15.34 0.08
N ALA A 215 3.37 14.34 0.57
CA ALA A 215 3.37 14.00 1.99
C ALA A 215 4.15 15.01 2.86
N HIS A 216 4.64 16.09 2.24
CA HIS A 216 5.18 17.28 2.88
C HIS A 216 4.11 18.34 3.17
N LEU A 217 2.93 18.27 2.52
CA LEU A 217 1.83 19.19 2.73
C LEU A 217 1.00 18.81 3.95
N SER A 218 0.55 19.82 4.67
CA SER A 218 -0.44 19.72 5.73
C SER A 218 -1.85 19.47 5.19
N LEU A 219 -2.77 19.03 6.08
CA LEU A 219 -4.19 18.91 5.75
C LEU A 219 -4.79 20.21 5.17
N SER A 220 -4.38 21.36 5.72
CA SER A 220 -4.89 22.68 5.29
C SER A 220 -4.46 23.01 3.85
N GLU A 221 -3.19 22.78 3.52
CA GLU A 221 -2.66 23.04 2.17
C GLU A 221 -3.29 22.09 1.15
N LYS A 222 -3.47 20.82 1.49
CA LYS A 222 -4.17 19.86 0.63
C LYS A 222 -5.63 20.26 0.39
N LEU A 223 -6.33 20.68 1.44
CA LEU A 223 -7.71 21.17 1.34
C LEU A 223 -7.80 22.37 0.42
N LYS A 224 -6.93 23.36 0.65
CA LYS A 224 -6.85 24.57 -0.17
C LYS A 224 -6.62 24.20 -1.65
N ARG A 225 -5.60 23.39 -1.95
CA ARG A 225 -5.33 22.95 -3.33
C ARG A 225 -6.55 22.29 -3.97
N TYR A 226 -7.18 21.35 -3.28
CA TYR A 226 -8.39 20.68 -3.79
C TYR A 226 -9.52 21.69 -4.06
N LEU A 227 -9.82 22.60 -3.13
CA LEU A 227 -10.87 23.60 -3.29
C LEU A 227 -10.61 24.53 -4.49
N HIS A 228 -9.36 24.96 -4.69
CA HIS A 228 -8.96 25.73 -5.87
C HIS A 228 -9.22 24.97 -7.17
N THR A 229 -8.94 23.66 -7.23
CA THR A 229 -9.29 22.84 -8.42
C THR A 229 -10.79 22.77 -8.70
N GLN A 230 -11.63 23.01 -7.68
CA GLN A 230 -13.09 23.04 -7.80
C GLN A 230 -13.64 24.47 -7.98
N GLY A 231 -12.78 25.46 -8.20
CA GLY A 231 -13.15 26.86 -8.37
C GLY A 231 -13.62 27.55 -7.10
N VAL A 232 -13.27 27.03 -5.91
CA VAL A 232 -13.49 27.67 -4.61
C VAL A 232 -12.19 28.37 -4.20
N THR A 233 -12.27 29.67 -3.96
CA THR A 233 -11.12 30.52 -3.63
C THR A 233 -10.99 30.73 -2.12
N ASP A 234 -9.85 31.27 -1.70
CA ASP A 234 -9.58 31.61 -0.29
C ASP A 234 -10.56 32.64 0.31
N ARG A 235 -11.37 33.31 -0.53
CA ARG A 235 -12.39 34.26 -0.07
C ARG A 235 -13.74 33.59 0.22
N ASP A 236 -13.95 32.38 -0.29
CA ASP A 236 -15.23 31.68 -0.21
C ASP A 236 -15.41 30.89 1.10
N TYR A 237 -14.32 30.70 1.87
CA TYR A 237 -14.33 30.01 3.14
C TYR A 237 -13.28 30.59 4.10
N ALA A 238 -13.55 30.50 5.40
CA ALA A 238 -12.62 30.93 6.46
C ALA A 238 -12.17 29.76 7.33
N TYR A 239 -13.04 28.76 7.54
CA TYR A 239 -12.79 27.68 8.49
C TYR A 239 -13.13 26.32 7.90
N ALA A 240 -12.44 25.28 8.36
CA ALA A 240 -12.78 23.91 8.02
C ALA A 240 -12.59 22.95 9.20
N TYR A 241 -13.43 21.92 9.25
CA TYR A 241 -13.43 20.91 10.31
C TYR A 241 -13.57 19.51 9.70
N LEU A 242 -12.65 18.61 10.02
CA LEU A 242 -12.62 17.24 9.52
C LEU A 242 -13.17 16.28 10.57
N VAL A 243 -14.16 15.49 10.19
CA VAL A 243 -14.67 14.35 10.96
C VAL A 243 -14.34 13.06 10.24
N THR A 244 -13.51 12.22 10.85
CA THR A 244 -12.88 11.07 10.20
C THR A 244 -12.58 9.93 11.16
N ALA A 245 -12.39 8.71 10.67
CA ALA A 245 -11.85 7.62 11.49
C ALA A 245 -10.32 7.78 11.64
N PRO A 246 -9.78 7.78 12.87
CA PRO A 246 -8.34 7.90 13.08
C PRO A 246 -7.61 6.58 12.80
N ARG A 247 -6.32 6.68 12.52
CA ARG A 247 -5.39 5.54 12.53
C ARG A 247 -5.12 5.12 13.97
N PHE A 248 -5.03 3.82 14.23
CA PHE A 248 -4.66 3.26 15.53
C PHE A 248 -3.57 2.19 15.35
N LEU A 249 -2.43 2.34 16.04
CA LEU A 249 -1.23 1.49 15.87
C LEU A 249 -0.84 1.29 14.40
N ASP A 250 -0.77 2.40 13.66
CA ASP A 250 -0.49 2.47 12.23
C ASP A 250 -1.52 1.77 11.30
N TYR A 251 -2.59 1.20 11.84
CA TYR A 251 -3.69 0.66 11.05
C TYR A 251 -4.80 1.68 10.87
N SER A 252 -5.21 1.91 9.62
CA SER A 252 -6.36 2.75 9.28
C SER A 252 -7.26 2.02 8.29
N PHE A 253 -8.56 2.04 8.56
CA PHE A 253 -9.58 1.67 7.58
C PHE A 253 -10.73 2.66 7.68
N ASN A 254 -10.76 3.62 6.76
CA ASN A 254 -11.67 4.76 6.81
C ASN A 254 -12.54 4.84 5.53
N PRO A 255 -13.77 4.28 5.52
CA PRO A 255 -14.66 4.33 4.36
C PRO A 255 -15.16 5.72 3.98
N VAL A 256 -15.24 6.67 4.93
CA VAL A 256 -15.71 8.03 4.62
C VAL A 256 -15.21 9.07 5.62
N SER A 257 -14.74 10.20 5.10
CA SER A 257 -14.44 11.41 5.87
C SER A 257 -15.37 12.55 5.48
N PHE A 258 -15.75 13.37 6.45
CA PHE A 258 -16.61 14.53 6.25
C PHE A 258 -15.83 15.81 6.57
N TRP A 259 -15.71 16.69 5.58
CA TRP A 259 -15.12 18.01 5.76
C TRP A 259 -16.24 19.03 5.79
N TYR A 260 -16.38 19.76 6.89
CA TYR A 260 -17.33 20.86 7.03
C TYR A 260 -16.57 22.16 6.81
N ILE A 261 -17.01 22.99 5.87
CA ILE A 261 -16.29 24.18 5.44
C ILE A 261 -17.22 25.38 5.58
N TYR A 262 -16.77 26.35 6.37
CA TYR A 262 -17.55 27.51 6.79
C TYR A 262 -16.98 28.79 6.20
N ASP A 263 -17.85 29.76 5.93
CA ASP A 263 -17.43 31.12 5.59
C ASP A 263 -16.99 31.91 6.83
N SER A 264 -16.65 33.19 6.63
CA SER A 264 -16.25 34.12 7.70
C SER A 264 -17.37 34.39 8.71
N ASP A 265 -18.64 34.23 8.29
CA ASP A 265 -19.80 34.37 9.17
C ASP A 265 -20.12 33.06 9.90
N THR A 266 -19.22 32.07 9.80
CA THR A 266 -19.31 30.72 10.35
C THR A 266 -20.48 29.89 9.79
N ALA A 267 -21.11 30.31 8.68
CA ALA A 267 -22.16 29.54 8.03
C ALA A 267 -21.57 28.37 7.22
N LEU A 268 -22.15 27.17 7.33
CA LEU A 268 -21.71 25.99 6.58
C LEU A 268 -22.02 26.15 5.09
N LYS A 269 -21.01 26.48 4.28
CA LYS A 269 -21.15 26.72 2.83
C LYS A 269 -20.86 25.50 1.99
N TYR A 270 -19.88 24.70 2.40
CA TYR A 270 -19.45 23.53 1.64
C TYR A 270 -19.28 22.32 2.53
N MET A 271 -19.52 21.14 1.97
CA MET A 271 -19.11 19.88 2.55
C MET A 271 -18.29 19.09 1.54
N ILE A 272 -17.19 18.46 1.97
CA ILE A 272 -16.52 17.43 1.16
C ILE A 272 -16.82 16.07 1.76
N LEU A 273 -17.36 15.17 0.94
CA LEU A 273 -17.46 13.76 1.27
C LEU A 273 -16.30 13.03 0.59
N GLU A 274 -15.29 12.67 1.37
CA GLU A 274 -14.18 11.86 0.91
C GLU A 274 -14.53 10.38 1.11
N VAL A 275 -14.91 9.69 0.04
CA VAL A 275 -15.35 8.29 0.08
C VAL A 275 -14.21 7.39 -0.36
N ASN A 276 -13.84 6.42 0.48
CA ASN A 276 -12.84 5.41 0.16
C ASN A 276 -13.50 4.04 -0.01
N ASN A 277 -12.95 3.19 -0.88
CA ASN A 277 -13.40 1.81 -1.04
C ASN A 277 -12.37 0.79 -0.55
N THR A 278 -12.73 -0.49 -0.57
CA THR A 278 -11.86 -1.59 -0.14
C THR A 278 -10.71 -1.89 -1.11
N PHE A 279 -10.62 -1.15 -2.22
CA PHE A 279 -9.57 -1.27 -3.23
C PHE A 279 -8.51 -0.18 -3.10
N ASP A 280 -8.52 0.60 -2.00
CA ASP A 280 -7.68 1.78 -1.79
C ASP A 280 -7.93 2.89 -2.84
N GLU A 281 -9.11 2.97 -3.43
CA GLU A 281 -9.48 4.12 -4.28
C GLU A 281 -10.21 5.17 -3.44
N ARG A 282 -10.17 6.42 -3.90
CA ARG A 282 -10.79 7.56 -3.22
C ARG A 282 -11.59 8.43 -4.20
N ARG A 283 -12.73 8.94 -3.76
CA ARG A 283 -13.53 9.92 -4.48
C ARG A 283 -13.96 11.03 -3.53
N MET A 284 -13.53 12.26 -3.80
CA MET A 284 -13.99 13.46 -3.09
C MET A 284 -15.21 14.04 -3.82
N TYR A 285 -16.32 14.25 -3.11
CA TYR A 285 -17.48 14.99 -3.62
C TYR A 285 -17.57 16.34 -2.90
N LEU A 286 -17.40 17.45 -3.62
CA LEU A 286 -17.66 18.78 -3.10
C LEU A 286 -19.15 19.10 -3.24
N LEU A 287 -19.83 19.28 -2.12
CA LEU A 287 -21.24 19.63 -2.02
C LEU A 287 -21.35 21.10 -1.63
N ARG A 288 -22.26 21.84 -2.27
CA ARG A 288 -22.49 23.27 -2.01
C ARG A 288 -23.83 23.43 -1.30
N ALA A 289 -23.90 24.35 -0.34
CA ALA A 289 -25.17 24.68 0.31
C ALA A 289 -26.15 25.25 -0.71
N ASP A 290 -27.37 24.72 -0.70
CA ASP A 290 -28.39 25.06 -1.70
C ASP A 290 -28.91 26.48 -1.45
N SER A 291 -28.69 27.40 -2.40
CA SER A 291 -29.07 28.82 -2.22
C SER A 291 -30.59 29.00 -2.11
N ALA A 292 -31.38 28.11 -2.73
CA ALA A 292 -32.84 28.15 -2.72
C ALA A 292 -33.47 27.67 -1.39
N ALA A 293 -32.80 26.76 -0.66
CA ALA A 293 -33.24 26.35 0.67
C ALA A 293 -33.09 27.48 1.71
N THR A 294 -32.29 28.51 1.37
CA THR A 294 -32.11 29.74 2.15
C THR A 294 -33.33 30.68 2.08
N GLU A 295 -34.18 30.56 1.05
CA GLU A 295 -35.30 31.50 0.85
C GLU A 295 -36.64 31.01 1.41
N GLU A 296 -36.87 29.69 1.54
CA GLU A 296 -38.18 29.16 1.94
C GLU A 296 -38.42 28.97 3.45
N LYS A 297 -37.46 29.28 4.33
CA LYS A 297 -37.68 29.25 5.79
C LYS A 297 -37.07 30.45 6.50
N ASN A 298 -37.59 31.63 6.16
CA ASN A 298 -37.54 32.82 7.02
C ASN A 298 -38.41 32.60 8.27
N ASP A 299 -37.95 31.75 9.21
CA ASP A 299 -38.34 31.92 10.61
C ASP A 299 -37.17 32.55 11.37
N LYS A 300 -37.46 33.69 11.97
CA LYS A 300 -36.47 34.62 12.51
C LYS A 300 -35.81 33.98 13.75
N ASN A 301 -34.48 33.79 13.69
CA ASN A 301 -33.53 33.45 14.78
C ASN A 301 -32.85 32.05 14.81
N GLY A 302 -32.71 31.31 13.72
CA GLY A 302 -31.93 30.04 13.73
C GLY A 302 -30.89 29.94 12.63
N ARG A 303 -29.64 29.58 12.96
CA ARG A 303 -28.67 29.08 11.97
C ARG A 303 -29.21 27.79 11.37
N HIS A 304 -28.94 27.53 10.08
CA HIS A 304 -29.40 26.31 9.43
C HIS A 304 -28.74 25.07 10.04
N LEU A 305 -29.43 24.40 10.96
CA LEU A 305 -28.96 23.19 11.62
C LEU A 305 -28.69 22.02 10.65
N VAL A 306 -29.24 22.06 9.43
CA VAL A 306 -29.23 20.92 8.50
C VAL A 306 -28.74 21.34 7.11
N PHE A 307 -27.70 20.67 6.63
CA PHE A 307 -27.18 20.72 5.27
C PHE A 307 -27.77 19.57 4.43
N SER A 308 -28.20 19.85 3.20
CA SER A 308 -28.71 18.81 2.30
C SER A 308 -28.33 19.08 0.85
N GLU A 309 -27.98 18.02 0.12
CA GLU A 309 -27.59 18.08 -1.29
C GLU A 309 -27.83 16.71 -1.95
N THR A 310 -28.07 16.67 -3.27
CA THR A 310 -28.15 15.44 -4.08
C THR A 310 -27.22 15.49 -5.30
N TRP A 311 -26.40 14.46 -5.48
CA TRP A 311 -25.42 14.39 -6.57
C TRP A 311 -25.41 13.02 -7.26
N SER A 312 -24.83 12.95 -8.45
CA SER A 312 -24.70 11.70 -9.20
C SER A 312 -23.64 10.78 -8.58
N LYS A 313 -23.94 9.49 -8.48
CA LYS A 313 -22.97 8.48 -8.11
C LYS A 313 -22.09 8.16 -9.32
N ASP A 314 -20.77 8.14 -9.12
CA ASP A 314 -19.79 7.71 -10.14
C ASP A 314 -18.72 6.78 -9.56
N PHE A 315 -18.83 6.36 -8.30
CA PHE A 315 -17.79 5.62 -7.59
C PHE A 315 -18.22 4.19 -7.18
N HIS A 316 -17.32 3.21 -7.36
CA HIS A 316 -17.58 1.81 -7.05
C HIS A 316 -17.18 1.47 -5.60
N VAL A 317 -18.13 1.60 -4.68
CA VAL A 317 -17.90 1.37 -3.24
C VAL A 317 -18.28 -0.06 -2.81
N SER A 318 -19.11 -0.77 -3.58
CA SER A 318 -19.63 -2.08 -3.20
C SER A 318 -19.93 -2.95 -4.41
N PRO A 319 -19.57 -4.24 -4.38
CA PRO A 319 -19.86 -5.19 -5.46
C PRO A 319 -21.37 -5.41 -5.66
N PHE A 320 -22.23 -5.04 -4.71
CA PHE A 320 -23.68 -5.23 -4.82
C PHE A 320 -24.41 -4.01 -5.39
N ASN A 321 -23.69 -3.02 -5.91
CA ASN A 321 -24.26 -1.85 -6.58
C ASN A 321 -23.40 -1.41 -7.77
N SER A 322 -24.02 -1.17 -8.91
CA SER A 322 -23.37 -0.50 -10.04
C SER A 322 -23.00 0.94 -9.69
N ARG A 323 -22.21 1.60 -10.54
CA ARG A 323 -21.89 3.03 -10.42
C ARG A 323 -23.07 3.95 -10.75
N LYS A 324 -24.22 3.44 -11.20
CA LYS A 324 -25.39 4.26 -11.58
C LYS A 324 -26.21 4.69 -10.36
N GLY A 325 -26.97 5.78 -10.53
CA GLY A 325 -27.90 6.33 -9.53
C GLY A 325 -27.38 7.65 -8.94
N SER A 326 -28.02 8.10 -7.87
CA SER A 326 -27.70 9.34 -7.17
C SER A 326 -27.51 9.08 -5.68
N TYR A 327 -26.74 9.94 -5.03
CA TYR A 327 -26.65 10.05 -3.59
C TYR A 327 -27.40 11.30 -3.13
N SER A 328 -28.01 11.25 -1.96
CA SER A 328 -28.40 12.46 -1.24
C SER A 328 -27.88 12.45 0.18
N LEU A 329 -27.43 13.60 0.65
CA LEU A 329 -26.98 13.83 2.01
C LEU A 329 -28.01 14.65 2.77
N ARG A 330 -28.19 14.28 4.04
CA ARG A 330 -28.72 15.16 5.09
C ARG A 330 -27.75 15.11 6.26
N ALA A 331 -27.08 16.21 6.54
CA ALA A 331 -26.08 16.33 7.59
C ALA A 331 -26.51 17.39 8.60
N VAL A 332 -26.30 17.13 9.89
CA VAL A 332 -26.43 18.15 10.93
C VAL A 332 -25.13 18.96 10.98
N ASP A 333 -25.26 20.29 11.01
CA ASP A 333 -24.13 21.20 11.22
C ASP A 333 -23.57 21.03 12.65
N PRO A 334 -22.34 20.50 12.82
CA PRO A 334 -21.76 20.27 14.13
C PRO A 334 -21.53 21.55 14.92
N LEU A 335 -21.25 22.67 14.24
CA LEU A 335 -21.02 23.96 14.87
C LEU A 335 -22.33 24.56 15.39
N ALA A 336 -23.37 24.61 14.55
CA ALA A 336 -24.68 25.07 14.98
C ALA A 336 -25.20 24.24 16.18
N ALA A 337 -25.04 22.90 16.13
CA ALA A 337 -25.42 22.04 17.24
C ALA A 337 -24.61 22.32 18.53
N TYR A 338 -23.31 22.61 18.40
CA TYR A 338 -22.45 22.96 19.53
C TYR A 338 -22.84 24.30 20.15
N GLU A 339 -23.17 25.31 19.36
CA GLU A 339 -23.62 26.62 19.83
C GLU A 339 -24.99 26.54 20.55
N GLU A 340 -25.93 25.73 20.03
CA GLU A 340 -27.27 25.58 20.62
C GLU A 340 -27.27 24.76 21.91
N THR A 341 -26.51 23.66 21.95
CA THR A 341 -26.63 22.64 23.02
C THR A 341 -25.41 22.55 23.93
N GLY A 342 -24.30 23.22 23.57
CA GLY A 342 -23.01 23.05 24.23
C GLY A 342 -22.32 21.71 23.94
N GLN A 343 -22.94 20.85 23.13
CA GLN A 343 -22.42 19.53 22.78
C GLN A 343 -22.35 19.37 21.27
N MET A 344 -21.17 19.01 20.75
CA MET A 344 -21.01 18.75 19.33
C MET A 344 -21.71 17.43 18.98
N ARG A 345 -22.52 17.47 17.92
CA ARG A 345 -23.26 16.29 17.43
C ARG A 345 -22.98 16.08 15.95
N ILE A 346 -22.68 14.83 15.60
CA ILE A 346 -22.59 14.40 14.21
C ILE A 346 -23.83 13.56 13.90
N ASP A 347 -24.51 13.86 12.79
CA ASP A 347 -25.65 13.07 12.32
C ASP A 347 -25.77 13.22 10.80
N ASN A 348 -25.09 12.33 10.08
CA ASN A 348 -25.00 12.35 8.63
C ASN A 348 -25.72 11.14 8.06
N THR A 349 -26.73 11.39 7.24
CA THR A 349 -27.50 10.36 6.54
C THR A 349 -27.27 10.49 5.04
N ILE A 350 -26.71 9.45 4.44
CA ILE A 350 -26.50 9.31 3.00
C ILE A 350 -27.49 8.28 2.46
N VAL A 351 -28.27 8.65 1.47
CA VAL A 351 -29.21 7.76 0.77
C VAL A 351 -28.71 7.51 -0.63
N LEU A 352 -28.53 6.25 -1.00
CA LEU A 352 -28.32 5.83 -2.39
C LEU A 352 -29.67 5.57 -3.05
N ARG A 353 -29.94 6.27 -4.15
CA ARG A 353 -31.12 6.05 -5.01
C ARG A 353 -30.73 5.29 -6.29
N SER A 354 -31.69 4.57 -6.86
CA SER A 354 -31.54 3.95 -8.18
C SER A 354 -31.59 5.01 -9.29
N SER A 355 -31.33 4.62 -10.54
CA SER A 355 -31.59 5.46 -11.72
C SER A 355 -33.06 5.88 -11.85
N ASP A 356 -33.96 5.11 -11.24
CA ASP A 356 -35.39 5.35 -11.22
C ASP A 356 -35.82 6.08 -9.93
N GLU A 357 -34.87 6.74 -9.24
CA GLU A 357 -35.06 7.51 -8.00
C GLU A 357 -35.59 6.73 -6.78
N HIS A 358 -35.58 5.39 -6.82
CA HIS A 358 -36.00 4.57 -5.67
C HIS A 358 -34.88 4.44 -4.63
N PRO A 359 -35.15 4.67 -3.33
CA PRO A 359 -34.12 4.54 -2.30
C PRO A 359 -33.69 3.07 -2.13
N LYS A 360 -32.40 2.80 -2.37
CA LYS A 360 -31.81 1.46 -2.28
C LYS A 360 -31.17 1.21 -0.93
N ILE A 361 -30.37 2.15 -0.45
CA ILE A 361 -29.59 2.02 0.79
C ILE A 361 -29.63 3.34 1.53
N VAL A 362 -29.88 3.26 2.83
CA VAL A 362 -29.70 4.37 3.77
C VAL A 362 -28.51 4.03 4.65
N ALA A 363 -27.48 4.87 4.63
CA ALA A 363 -26.33 4.80 5.50
C ALA A 363 -26.36 6.01 6.42
N ARG A 364 -26.36 5.79 7.74
CA ARG A 364 -26.35 6.89 8.71
C ARG A 364 -25.24 6.70 9.73
N ILE A 365 -24.47 7.76 9.93
CA ILE A 365 -23.38 7.84 10.89
C ILE A 365 -23.75 8.94 11.89
N TYR A 366 -23.80 8.59 13.17
CA TYR A 366 -24.17 9.53 14.21
C TYR A 366 -23.34 9.33 15.48
N SER A 367 -23.12 10.43 16.21
CA SER A 367 -22.46 10.41 17.51
C SER A 367 -23.34 9.70 18.56
N ASP A 368 -22.73 8.79 19.31
CA ASP A 368 -23.34 7.94 20.33
C ASP A 368 -22.62 8.14 21.67
N GLY A 369 -23.14 9.07 22.47
CA GLY A 369 -22.55 9.48 23.74
C GLY A 369 -21.88 10.86 23.68
N GLU A 370 -21.30 11.27 24.81
CA GLU A 370 -20.65 12.57 24.92
C GLU A 370 -19.27 12.58 24.24
N PRO A 371 -18.98 13.61 23.42
CA PRO A 371 -17.63 13.84 22.90
C PRO A 371 -16.61 13.96 24.04
N LYS A 372 -15.40 13.44 23.81
CA LYS A 372 -14.30 13.56 24.77
C LYS A 372 -13.20 14.45 24.19
N ASP A 373 -12.83 15.48 24.94
CA ASP A 373 -11.72 16.34 24.58
C ASP A 373 -10.38 15.64 24.94
N PRO A 374 -9.51 15.37 23.96
CA PRO A 374 -8.22 14.75 24.19
C PRO A 374 -7.27 15.59 25.07
N ALA A 375 -7.49 16.91 25.19
CA ALA A 375 -6.69 17.78 26.05
C ALA A 375 -7.05 17.68 27.53
N THR A 376 -8.32 17.41 27.86
CA THR A 376 -8.80 17.40 29.26
C THR A 376 -9.00 16.00 29.84
N ILE A 377 -8.90 14.95 29.02
CA ILE A 377 -9.10 13.57 29.46
C ILE A 377 -8.04 13.10 30.46
N THR A 378 -8.50 12.52 31.58
CA THR A 378 -7.59 11.95 32.60
C THR A 378 -6.96 10.65 32.11
N SER A 379 -5.82 10.24 32.70
CA SER A 379 -5.13 8.99 32.29
C SER A 379 -6.00 7.74 32.45
N TRP A 380 -6.86 7.69 33.48
CA TRP A 380 -7.78 6.56 33.69
C TRP A 380 -8.90 6.52 32.66
N GLU A 381 -9.51 7.68 32.36
CA GLU A 381 -10.53 7.78 31.32
C GLU A 381 -9.94 7.48 29.94
N ALA A 382 -8.72 7.94 29.67
CA ALA A 382 -7.98 7.62 28.46
C ALA A 382 -7.75 6.10 28.33
N ALA A 383 -7.27 5.43 29.39
CA ALA A 383 -7.07 3.99 29.39
C ALA A 383 -8.39 3.23 29.16
N LYS A 384 -9.47 3.64 29.82
CA LYS A 384 -10.82 3.07 29.63
C LYS A 384 -11.33 3.29 28.21
N PHE A 385 -11.12 4.47 27.64
CA PHE A 385 -11.52 4.81 26.28
C PHE A 385 -10.75 3.97 25.26
N ILE A 386 -9.43 3.90 25.39
CA ILE A 386 -8.58 3.08 24.51
C ILE A 386 -9.02 1.62 24.59
N ALA A 387 -9.20 1.06 25.78
CA ALA A 387 -9.65 -0.34 25.94
C ALA A 387 -11.02 -0.60 25.29
N ALA A 388 -11.93 0.38 25.33
CA ALA A 388 -13.26 0.26 24.74
C ALA A 388 -13.26 0.40 23.20
N TRP A 389 -12.33 1.17 22.62
CA TRP A 389 -12.40 1.61 21.22
C TRP A 389 -11.23 1.17 20.32
N CYS A 390 -10.11 0.72 20.88
CA CYS A 390 -8.92 0.33 20.10
C CYS A 390 -9.18 -0.76 19.05
N TRP A 391 -10.10 -1.68 19.35
CA TRP A 391 -10.43 -2.82 18.50
C TRP A 391 -11.41 -2.47 17.36
N VAL A 392 -12.10 -1.33 17.45
CA VAL A 392 -13.20 -0.97 16.53
C VAL A 392 -12.68 -0.75 15.11
N GLY A 393 -11.54 -0.09 14.95
CA GLY A 393 -10.88 0.07 13.64
C GLY A 393 -10.58 -1.29 13.00
N PHE A 394 -9.88 -2.17 13.73
CA PHE A 394 -9.55 -3.53 13.26
C PHE A 394 -10.76 -4.39 12.93
N ALA A 395 -11.88 -4.22 13.64
CA ALA A 395 -13.10 -4.98 13.40
C ALA A 395 -13.91 -4.48 12.18
N THR A 396 -13.61 -3.30 11.64
CA THR A 396 -14.41 -2.70 10.56
C THR A 396 -14.30 -3.50 9.26
N PHE A 397 -13.09 -3.86 8.83
CA PHE A 397 -12.90 -4.67 7.61
C PHE A 397 -13.49 -6.10 7.74
N PRO A 398 -13.25 -6.87 8.82
CA PRO A 398 -13.91 -8.15 9.05
C PRO A 398 -15.44 -8.08 9.05
N ARG A 399 -16.03 -7.00 9.60
CA ARG A 399 -17.48 -6.76 9.52
C ARG A 399 -17.92 -6.59 8.08
N ILE A 400 -17.21 -5.81 7.26
CA ILE A 400 -17.52 -5.65 5.83
C ILE A 400 -17.50 -6.99 5.11
N VAL A 401 -16.47 -7.81 5.34
CA VAL A 401 -16.37 -9.16 4.74
C VAL A 401 -17.55 -10.05 5.18
N LYS A 402 -17.90 -10.05 6.47
CA LYS A 402 -19.05 -10.78 7.00
C LYS A 402 -20.36 -10.36 6.32
N GLU A 403 -20.62 -9.06 6.24
CA GLU A 403 -21.85 -8.55 5.62
C GLU A 403 -21.88 -8.82 4.12
N ALA A 404 -20.76 -8.67 3.41
CA ALA A 404 -20.64 -9.03 2.00
C ALA A 404 -20.92 -10.52 1.75
N THR A 405 -20.40 -11.39 2.63
CA THR A 405 -20.66 -12.84 2.60
C THR A 405 -22.14 -13.15 2.79
N MET A 406 -22.81 -12.48 3.74
CA MET A 406 -24.26 -12.63 3.92
C MET A 406 -25.06 -12.16 2.70
N LEU A 407 -24.68 -11.03 2.11
CA LEU A 407 -25.33 -10.50 0.92
C LEU A 407 -25.16 -11.41 -0.30
N PHE A 408 -23.99 -12.01 -0.48
CA PHE A 408 -23.71 -12.93 -1.58
C PHE A 408 -24.41 -14.28 -1.39
N PHE A 409 -24.12 -15.00 -0.30
CA PHE A 409 -24.60 -16.38 -0.14
C PHE A 409 -26.06 -16.47 0.33
N ARG A 410 -26.49 -15.61 1.27
CA ARG A 410 -27.85 -15.68 1.84
C ARG A 410 -28.85 -14.85 1.07
N ARG A 411 -28.48 -13.62 0.68
CA ARG A 411 -29.40 -12.71 -0.04
C ARG A 411 -29.31 -12.84 -1.57
N LYS A 412 -28.35 -13.60 -2.09
CA LYS A 412 -28.16 -13.87 -3.53
C LYS A 412 -28.19 -12.60 -4.37
N LEU A 413 -27.59 -11.53 -3.86
CA LEU A 413 -27.53 -10.26 -4.59
C LEU A 413 -26.62 -10.40 -5.81
N HIS A 414 -27.02 -9.74 -6.91
CA HIS A 414 -26.20 -9.65 -8.09
C HIS A 414 -24.88 -8.92 -7.79
N VAL A 415 -23.79 -9.49 -8.29
CA VAL A 415 -22.43 -8.99 -8.13
C VAL A 415 -22.02 -8.25 -9.39
N TRP A 416 -21.68 -6.98 -9.22
CA TRP A 416 -21.05 -6.13 -10.20
C TRP A 416 -19.54 -6.24 -10.04
N TYR A 417 -18.84 -6.56 -11.12
CA TYR A 417 -17.38 -6.56 -11.12
C TYR A 417 -16.84 -5.13 -10.92
N ARG A 418 -15.66 -5.03 -10.33
CA ARG A 418 -15.00 -3.73 -10.13
C ARG A 418 -14.62 -3.14 -11.50
N PRO A 419 -15.10 -1.94 -11.87
CA PRO A 419 -14.56 -1.20 -12.99
C PRO A 419 -13.24 -0.52 -12.59
N GLU A 420 -12.41 -0.19 -13.57
CA GLU A 420 -11.24 0.67 -13.38
C GLU A 420 -11.66 2.11 -12.97
N VAL A 421 -10.66 2.80 -12.43
CA VAL A 421 -10.79 4.10 -11.76
C VAL A 421 -11.24 5.16 -12.75
N ALA A 422 -12.33 5.86 -12.44
CA ALA A 422 -12.79 6.99 -13.23
C ALA A 422 -11.86 8.20 -13.07
N SER A 423 -11.78 9.08 -14.07
CA SER A 423 -10.94 10.29 -14.04
C SER A 423 -11.26 11.26 -12.89
N THR A 424 -12.48 11.21 -12.36
CA THR A 424 -12.92 11.99 -11.19
C THR A 424 -12.49 11.39 -9.85
N SER A 425 -11.94 10.18 -9.85
CA SER A 425 -11.53 9.42 -8.67
C SER A 425 -10.01 9.26 -8.65
N LEU A 426 -9.46 9.12 -7.46
CA LEU A 426 -8.06 8.81 -7.24
C LEU A 426 -7.89 7.29 -7.13
N GLY A 427 -6.92 6.76 -7.88
CA GLY A 427 -6.61 5.33 -7.86
C GLY A 427 -5.97 4.88 -6.55
N ARG A 428 -5.68 3.57 -6.49
CA ARG A 428 -4.95 2.96 -5.38
C ARG A 428 -3.49 3.33 -5.36
N SER A 429 -2.86 3.23 -4.19
CA SER A 429 -1.42 3.44 -4.04
C SER A 429 -0.60 2.47 -4.90
N TYR A 430 0.59 2.92 -5.31
CA TYR A 430 1.57 2.09 -6.03
C TYR A 430 2.00 0.87 -5.20
N THR A 431 2.10 -0.29 -5.83
CA THR A 431 2.96 -1.35 -5.30
C THR A 431 4.43 -1.02 -5.53
N GLU A 432 5.34 -1.75 -4.88
CA GLU A 432 6.79 -1.56 -5.09
C GLU A 432 7.18 -1.84 -6.55
N GLU A 433 6.56 -2.86 -7.17
CA GLU A 433 6.78 -3.22 -8.57
C GLU A 433 6.33 -2.12 -9.52
N GLU A 434 5.14 -1.57 -9.32
CA GLU A 434 4.60 -0.51 -10.17
C GLU A 434 5.38 0.78 -10.02
N ARG A 435 5.84 1.12 -8.81
CA ARG A 435 6.71 2.28 -8.59
C ARG A 435 8.03 2.13 -9.36
N ALA A 436 8.61 0.92 -9.37
CA ALA A 436 9.82 0.66 -10.15
C ALA A 436 9.55 0.76 -11.66
N LEU A 437 8.44 0.18 -12.14
CA LEU A 437 8.06 0.19 -13.55
C LEU A 437 7.68 1.58 -14.08
N GLU A 438 7.07 2.43 -13.25
CA GLU A 438 6.75 3.81 -13.60
C GLU A 438 8.02 4.60 -13.99
N ALA A 439 9.11 4.43 -13.24
CA ALA A 439 10.38 5.08 -13.55
C ALA A 439 10.93 4.63 -14.92
N PHE A 440 10.85 3.33 -15.24
CA PHE A 440 11.26 2.82 -16.55
C PHE A 440 10.35 3.31 -17.67
N PHE A 441 9.03 3.33 -17.45
CA PHE A 441 8.07 3.84 -18.43
C PHE A 441 8.29 5.32 -18.72
N ARG A 442 8.51 6.13 -17.67
CA ARG A 442 8.83 7.55 -17.79
C ARG A 442 10.11 7.78 -18.60
N ALA A 443 11.16 7.00 -18.33
CA ALA A 443 12.41 7.08 -19.08
C ALA A 443 12.21 6.66 -20.56
N PHE A 444 11.41 5.63 -20.80
CA PHE A 444 11.07 5.13 -22.13
C PHE A 444 10.36 6.18 -22.98
N ILE A 445 9.29 6.80 -22.45
CA ILE A 445 8.57 7.87 -23.17
C ILE A 445 9.43 9.11 -23.33
N SER A 446 10.17 9.52 -22.30
CA SER A 446 11.12 10.64 -22.39
C SER A 446 12.12 10.45 -23.53
N ASN A 447 12.67 9.24 -23.67
CA ASN A 447 13.65 8.98 -24.71
C ASN A 447 13.03 8.97 -26.11
N ALA A 448 11.86 8.35 -26.26
CA ALA A 448 11.14 8.34 -27.54
C ALA A 448 10.79 9.77 -28.00
N VAL A 449 10.36 10.64 -27.09
CA VAL A 449 10.02 12.04 -27.42
C VAL A 449 11.28 12.85 -27.76
N ASN A 450 12.37 12.68 -27.02
CA ASN A 450 13.63 13.41 -27.25
C ASN A 450 14.28 13.08 -28.60
N GLU A 451 14.02 11.89 -29.14
CA GLU A 451 14.55 11.44 -30.44
C GLU A 451 13.53 11.51 -31.58
N ALA A 452 12.32 12.01 -31.31
CA ALA A 452 11.25 12.06 -32.30
C ALA A 452 11.62 12.94 -33.50
N SER A 453 11.45 12.40 -34.70
CA SER A 453 11.67 13.12 -35.96
C SER A 453 10.62 14.20 -36.23
N GLN A 454 9.39 14.00 -35.74
CA GLN A 454 8.28 14.93 -35.89
C GLN A 454 8.08 15.79 -34.63
N PRO A 455 7.71 17.08 -34.80
CA PRO A 455 7.34 17.94 -33.67
C PRO A 455 6.21 17.30 -32.84
N LEU A 456 6.48 17.06 -31.56
CA LEU A 456 5.58 16.40 -30.61
C LEU A 456 5.81 16.97 -29.20
N ARG A 457 4.72 17.27 -28.50
CA ARG A 457 4.71 17.56 -27.07
C ARG A 457 3.91 16.47 -26.35
N VAL A 458 4.49 15.86 -25.32
CA VAL A 458 3.81 14.86 -24.50
C VAL A 458 3.66 15.39 -23.09
N VAL A 459 2.43 15.48 -22.60
CA VAL A 459 2.13 15.77 -21.20
C VAL A 459 1.83 14.44 -20.54
N TYR A 460 2.70 14.00 -19.63
CA TYR A 460 2.54 12.73 -18.93
C TYR A 460 2.17 12.99 -17.47
N GLU A 461 0.99 12.50 -17.08
CA GLU A 461 0.45 12.53 -15.72
C GLU A 461 0.49 11.13 -15.10
N PRO A 462 1.45 10.84 -14.20
CA PRO A 462 1.48 9.58 -13.46
C PRO A 462 0.30 9.47 -12.49
N ALA A 463 -0.05 8.24 -12.10
CA ALA A 463 -1.23 7.96 -11.27
C ALA A 463 -1.32 8.72 -9.93
N HIS A 464 -0.18 9.08 -9.32
CA HIS A 464 -0.12 9.81 -8.03
C HIS A 464 1.06 10.79 -7.96
N HIS A 465 1.22 11.66 -8.96
CA HIS A 465 2.35 12.59 -8.95
C HIS A 465 2.08 13.83 -8.10
N ASP A 466 3.11 14.25 -7.37
CA ASP A 466 3.16 15.43 -6.51
C ASP A 466 3.12 16.73 -7.33
N ASP A 467 1.97 17.02 -7.96
CA ASP A 467 1.59 18.28 -8.63
C ASP A 467 2.50 18.79 -9.77
N ALA A 468 3.30 17.93 -10.41
CA ALA A 468 4.00 18.30 -11.64
C ALA A 468 3.63 17.34 -12.78
N GLU A 469 2.78 17.80 -13.70
CA GLU A 469 2.68 17.20 -15.03
C GLU A 469 4.08 17.14 -15.65
N ILE A 470 4.45 15.99 -16.21
CA ILE A 470 5.76 15.83 -16.84
C ILE A 470 5.60 16.22 -18.30
N VAL A 471 6.07 17.43 -18.63
CA VAL A 471 5.98 17.95 -19.99
C VAL A 471 7.26 17.65 -20.75
N LEU A 472 7.14 16.91 -21.84
CA LEU A 472 8.23 16.48 -22.70
C LEU A 472 8.09 17.14 -24.07
N TYR A 473 9.22 17.56 -24.64
CA TYR A 473 9.26 18.26 -25.94
C TYR A 473 10.23 17.56 -26.88
N SER A 474 9.79 17.28 -28.10
CA SER A 474 10.70 16.85 -29.17
C SER A 474 11.61 18.01 -29.60
N PRO A 475 12.82 17.74 -30.14
CA PRO A 475 13.75 18.78 -30.58
C PRO A 475 13.18 19.75 -31.65
N GLY A 476 12.25 19.27 -32.49
CA GLY A 476 11.62 20.07 -33.54
C GLY A 476 10.40 20.88 -33.11
N PHE A 477 10.03 20.87 -31.82
CA PHE A 477 8.80 21.49 -31.33
C PHE A 477 8.91 23.02 -31.25
N THR A 478 7.88 23.74 -31.73
CA THR A 478 7.77 25.20 -31.64
C THR A 478 6.49 25.62 -30.92
N PHE A 479 6.52 26.71 -30.15
CA PHE A 479 5.38 27.18 -29.34
C PHE A 479 4.14 27.56 -30.16
N GLU A 480 4.27 27.85 -31.45
CA GLU A 480 3.12 28.12 -32.34
C GLU A 480 2.27 26.86 -32.60
N GLU A 481 2.84 25.67 -32.41
CA GLU A 481 2.19 24.37 -32.63
C GLU A 481 1.55 23.79 -31.35
N ASP A 482 1.58 24.52 -30.24
CA ASP A 482 1.40 24.00 -28.86
C ASP A 482 0.04 23.34 -28.55
N ARG A 483 -1.01 23.64 -29.30
CA ARG A 483 -2.31 22.95 -29.14
C ARG A 483 -2.59 21.85 -30.15
N LYS A 484 -1.89 21.84 -31.30
CA LYS A 484 -2.16 20.91 -32.41
C LYS A 484 -1.37 19.61 -32.31
N ARG A 485 -0.25 19.61 -31.55
CA ARG A 485 0.68 18.47 -31.46
C ARG A 485 0.98 18.05 -30.03
N THR A 486 0.05 18.32 -29.11
CA THR A 486 0.16 17.93 -27.70
C THR A 486 -0.69 16.70 -27.46
N ILE A 487 -0.10 15.66 -26.89
CA ILE A 487 -0.82 14.48 -26.42
C ILE A 487 -0.66 14.39 -24.90
N THR A 488 -1.77 14.27 -24.18
CA THR A 488 -1.74 14.06 -22.73
C THR A 488 -1.98 12.60 -22.42
N ILE A 489 -1.07 11.98 -21.67
CA ILE A 489 -1.19 10.62 -21.15
C ILE A 489 -1.49 10.71 -19.66
N LYS A 490 -2.76 10.49 -19.27
CA LYS A 490 -3.22 10.56 -17.89
C LYS A 490 -3.45 9.17 -17.33
N VAL A 491 -2.53 8.68 -16.52
CA VAL A 491 -2.66 7.37 -15.85
C VAL A 491 -3.57 7.52 -14.63
N THR A 492 -4.67 6.78 -14.56
CA THR A 492 -5.59 6.83 -13.40
C THR A 492 -5.38 5.68 -12.43
N SER A 493 -4.84 4.57 -12.91
CA SER A 493 -4.58 3.36 -12.12
C SER A 493 -3.11 2.93 -12.29
N PRO A 494 -2.34 2.75 -11.20
CA PRO A 494 -0.97 2.21 -11.29
C PRO A 494 -0.89 0.83 -11.97
N ALA A 495 -2.02 0.12 -12.08
CA ALA A 495 -2.10 -1.13 -12.82
C ALA A 495 -1.63 -0.98 -14.27
N PHE A 496 -1.77 0.22 -14.87
CA PHE A 496 -1.23 0.56 -16.19
C PHE A 496 0.21 0.07 -16.36
N TYR A 497 1.12 0.41 -15.44
CA TYR A 497 2.54 0.04 -15.56
C TYR A 497 2.75 -1.47 -15.45
N SER A 498 2.04 -2.12 -14.53
CA SER A 498 2.12 -3.57 -14.35
C SER A 498 1.56 -4.34 -15.54
N ARG A 499 0.55 -3.82 -16.25
CA ARG A 499 -0.05 -4.46 -17.43
C ARG A 499 0.69 -4.12 -18.71
N PHE A 500 1.26 -2.91 -18.83
CA PHE A 500 2.00 -2.46 -20.00
C PHE A 500 3.12 -3.44 -20.40
N VAL A 501 3.85 -3.97 -19.41
CA VAL A 501 4.93 -4.95 -19.63
C VAL A 501 4.47 -6.31 -20.15
N HIS A 502 3.18 -6.64 -20.07
CA HIS A 502 2.63 -7.89 -20.62
C HIS A 502 2.40 -7.79 -22.14
N HIS A 503 2.18 -6.59 -22.67
CA HIS A 503 1.88 -6.38 -24.08
C HIS A 503 3.14 -6.48 -24.95
N PRO A 504 3.11 -7.22 -26.07
CA PRO A 504 4.29 -7.41 -26.91
C PRO A 504 4.75 -6.12 -27.59
N THR A 505 3.83 -5.19 -27.85
CA THR A 505 4.13 -3.91 -28.48
C THR A 505 3.53 -2.74 -27.70
N ALA A 506 4.18 -1.57 -27.74
CA ALA A 506 3.66 -0.34 -27.14
C ALA A 506 2.28 0.02 -27.72
N LYS A 507 2.07 -0.19 -29.03
CA LYS A 507 0.77 -0.01 -29.68
C LYS A 507 -0.32 -0.87 -29.02
N SER A 508 -0.07 -2.17 -28.86
CA SER A 508 -1.02 -3.07 -28.20
C SER A 508 -1.32 -2.63 -26.78
N ALA A 509 -0.30 -2.16 -26.04
CA ALA A 509 -0.49 -1.66 -24.68
C ALA A 509 -1.42 -0.43 -24.64
N PHE A 510 -1.17 0.57 -25.47
CA PHE A 510 -2.01 1.77 -25.54
C PHE A 510 -3.43 1.47 -26.04
N ASP A 511 -3.57 0.57 -27.02
CA ASP A 511 -4.88 0.16 -27.54
C ASP A 511 -5.74 -0.48 -26.45
N HIS A 512 -5.18 -1.37 -25.63
CA HIS A 512 -5.91 -2.07 -24.57
C HIS A 512 -6.07 -1.25 -23.28
N GLU A 513 -5.05 -0.49 -22.86
CA GLU A 513 -5.06 0.18 -21.56
C GLU A 513 -5.64 1.60 -21.63
N CYS A 514 -5.53 2.28 -22.78
CA CYS A 514 -6.03 3.64 -22.98
C CYS A 514 -7.25 3.74 -23.90
N LEU A 515 -7.26 2.96 -24.98
CA LEU A 515 -8.30 3.02 -26.02
C LEU A 515 -9.31 1.86 -25.95
N ALA A 516 -9.30 1.08 -24.87
CA ALA A 516 -10.23 -0.04 -24.67
C ALA A 516 -11.68 0.38 -24.95
N THR A 517 -12.43 -0.51 -25.58
CA THR A 517 -13.78 -0.22 -26.07
C THR A 517 -14.77 0.05 -24.92
N ASP A 518 -14.65 -0.66 -23.79
CA ASP A 518 -15.35 -0.30 -22.56
C ASP A 518 -14.45 0.58 -21.69
N GLU A 519 -14.90 1.81 -21.43
CA GLU A 519 -14.22 2.77 -20.56
C GLU A 519 -13.95 2.23 -19.15
N LYS A 520 -14.73 1.25 -18.68
CA LYS A 520 -14.53 0.59 -17.39
C LYS A 520 -13.28 -0.28 -17.33
N ASN A 521 -12.64 -0.57 -18.45
CA ASN A 521 -11.41 -1.36 -18.50
C ASN A 521 -10.15 -0.50 -18.64
N ARG A 522 -10.30 0.81 -18.90
CA ARG A 522 -9.16 1.73 -19.14
C ARG A 522 -8.43 2.03 -17.84
N THR A 523 -7.10 1.90 -17.86
CA THR A 523 -6.21 2.25 -16.74
C THR A 523 -5.53 3.61 -16.91
N ALA A 524 -5.64 4.19 -18.12
CA ALA A 524 -5.18 5.51 -18.46
C ALA A 524 -6.10 6.16 -19.52
N PHE A 525 -6.04 7.48 -19.64
CA PHE A 525 -6.77 8.27 -20.63
C PHE A 525 -5.79 9.02 -21.52
N LEU A 526 -6.14 9.18 -22.79
CA LEU A 526 -5.43 10.01 -23.74
C LEU A 526 -6.26 11.23 -24.08
N GLU A 527 -5.72 12.42 -23.87
CA GLU A 527 -6.26 13.64 -24.47
C GLU A 527 -5.62 13.77 -25.86
N GLN A 528 -6.44 13.98 -26.90
CA GLN A 528 -6.03 14.03 -28.32
C GLN A 528 -5.46 12.68 -28.84
N PRO A 529 -6.25 11.59 -28.83
CA PRO A 529 -5.80 10.24 -29.22
C PRO A 529 -5.33 10.13 -30.68
N GLU A 530 -5.71 11.07 -31.55
CA GLU A 530 -5.27 11.13 -32.95
C GLU A 530 -3.73 11.22 -33.09
N LEU A 531 -3.08 11.86 -32.11
CA LEU A 531 -1.63 12.05 -32.08
C LEU A 531 -0.85 10.84 -31.52
N LEU A 532 -1.55 9.80 -31.07
CA LEU A 532 -0.92 8.57 -30.59
C LEU A 532 -0.07 7.92 -31.70
N SER A 533 -0.51 8.01 -32.96
CA SER A 533 0.22 7.52 -34.11
C SER A 533 1.63 8.12 -34.21
N THR A 534 1.76 9.44 -34.01
CA THR A 534 3.05 10.15 -34.01
C THR A 534 3.97 9.69 -32.88
N LEU A 535 3.43 9.49 -31.67
CA LEU A 535 4.20 8.95 -30.54
C LEU A 535 4.66 7.51 -30.80
N LEU A 536 3.79 6.67 -31.37
CA LEU A 536 4.14 5.28 -31.74
C LEU A 536 5.22 5.24 -32.81
N THR A 537 5.18 6.12 -33.81
CA THR A 537 6.25 6.25 -34.80
C THR A 537 7.58 6.61 -34.14
N ALA A 538 7.60 7.57 -33.22
CA ALA A 538 8.82 7.93 -32.48
C ALA A 538 9.39 6.74 -31.66
N ILE A 539 8.52 5.95 -31.03
CA ILE A 539 8.90 4.72 -30.31
C ILE A 539 9.51 3.68 -31.27
N GLU A 540 8.94 3.51 -32.46
CA GLU A 540 9.41 2.55 -33.46
C GLU A 540 10.74 2.97 -34.10
N GLU A 541 10.91 4.27 -34.42
CA GLU A 541 12.16 4.87 -34.90
C GLU A 541 13.32 4.59 -33.91
N HIS A 542 13.09 4.79 -32.61
CA HIS A 542 14.10 4.49 -31.60
C HIS A 542 14.39 2.98 -31.49
N SER A 543 13.34 2.15 -31.49
CA SER A 543 13.48 0.69 -31.34
C SER A 543 14.27 0.07 -32.48
N THR A 544 14.11 0.57 -33.71
CA THR A 544 14.87 0.12 -34.89
C THR A 544 16.33 0.58 -34.83
N ALA A 545 16.60 1.81 -34.37
CA ALA A 545 17.97 2.30 -34.16
C ALA A 545 18.72 1.50 -33.07
N ALA A 546 18.03 1.12 -32.00
CA ALA A 546 18.59 0.36 -30.87
C ALA A 546 18.95 -1.11 -31.20
N GLN A 547 18.42 -1.68 -32.30
CA GLN A 547 18.71 -3.05 -32.73
C GLN A 547 20.07 -3.22 -33.43
N GLN A 548 20.87 -2.16 -33.60
CA GLN A 548 22.22 -2.28 -34.14
C GLN A 548 23.14 -3.11 -33.22
N PRO A 549 23.87 -4.12 -33.75
CA PRO A 549 24.57 -5.08 -32.92
C PRO A 549 25.77 -4.46 -32.17
N SER A 550 25.66 -4.38 -30.84
CA SER A 550 26.81 -4.11 -29.96
C SER A 550 27.85 -5.23 -30.06
N SER A 551 29.15 -4.87 -30.13
CA SER A 551 30.26 -5.80 -30.41
C SER A 551 30.60 -6.81 -29.32
N ILE A 552 29.98 -6.74 -28.14
CA ILE A 552 30.26 -7.63 -26.99
C ILE A 552 28.98 -8.31 -26.53
N ARG A 553 28.75 -9.56 -26.97
CA ARG A 553 27.62 -10.39 -26.54
C ARG A 553 27.97 -11.13 -25.25
N ASN A 554 27.25 -10.83 -24.17
CA ASN A 554 27.29 -11.63 -22.96
C ASN A 554 26.16 -12.69 -23.02
N PRO A 555 26.48 -13.99 -23.19
CA PRO A 555 25.48 -15.04 -23.43
C PRO A 555 24.51 -15.21 -22.25
N LEU A 556 24.97 -14.97 -21.02
CA LEU A 556 24.12 -14.99 -19.82
C LEU A 556 23.07 -13.88 -19.83
N LYS A 557 23.43 -12.68 -20.31
CA LYS A 557 22.47 -11.58 -20.46
C LYS A 557 21.45 -11.89 -21.55
N GLU A 558 21.89 -12.46 -22.66
CA GLU A 558 20.99 -12.84 -23.76
C GLU A 558 19.99 -13.92 -23.32
N ALA A 559 20.45 -14.93 -22.58
CA ALA A 559 19.61 -15.96 -21.98
C ALA A 559 18.53 -15.39 -21.03
N LYS A 560 18.86 -14.35 -20.24
CA LYS A 560 17.90 -13.67 -19.35
C LYS A 560 16.75 -13.01 -20.12
N TRP A 561 17.06 -12.34 -21.23
CA TRP A 561 16.05 -11.66 -22.06
C TRP A 561 15.21 -12.66 -22.85
N THR A 562 15.79 -13.75 -23.34
CA THR A 562 15.01 -14.84 -23.95
C THR A 562 14.07 -15.51 -22.95
N LEU A 563 14.50 -15.70 -21.71
CA LEU A 563 13.66 -16.24 -20.64
C LEU A 563 12.50 -15.29 -20.32
N LEU A 564 12.77 -13.99 -20.19
CA LEU A 564 11.74 -12.98 -19.97
C LEU A 564 10.68 -13.01 -21.06
N ASN A 565 11.09 -13.05 -22.33
CA ASN A 565 10.17 -13.11 -23.46
C ASN A 565 9.36 -14.43 -23.47
N SER A 566 9.99 -15.56 -23.15
CA SER A 566 9.31 -16.86 -23.06
C SER A 566 8.27 -16.92 -21.93
N LEU A 567 8.49 -16.20 -20.83
CA LEU A 567 7.58 -16.18 -19.69
C LEU A 567 6.44 -15.18 -19.85
N ARG A 568 6.58 -14.20 -20.75
CA ARG A 568 5.56 -13.19 -21.04
C ARG A 568 4.21 -13.86 -21.28
N CYS A 569 3.18 -13.27 -20.70
CA CYS A 569 1.79 -13.74 -20.76
C CYS A 569 0.88 -12.53 -20.93
N PRO A 570 -0.33 -12.68 -21.48
CA PRO A 570 -1.30 -11.59 -21.50
C PRO A 570 -1.61 -11.12 -20.06
N PRO A 571 -2.00 -9.85 -19.87
CA PRO A 571 -2.43 -9.37 -18.57
C PRO A 571 -3.75 -10.07 -18.15
N THR A 572 -4.12 -9.89 -16.88
CA THR A 572 -5.37 -10.42 -16.34
C THR A 572 -6.58 -10.02 -17.19
N ALA A 573 -7.49 -10.97 -17.42
CA ALA A 573 -8.67 -10.73 -18.24
C ALA A 573 -9.50 -9.52 -17.76
N THR A 574 -10.02 -8.75 -18.71
CA THR A 574 -10.84 -7.58 -18.42
C THR A 574 -12.12 -7.98 -17.69
N SER A 575 -12.53 -7.15 -16.74
CA SER A 575 -13.72 -7.41 -15.91
C SER A 575 -15.04 -7.23 -16.67
N TYR A 576 -15.01 -6.44 -17.73
CA TYR A 576 -16.16 -6.17 -18.59
C TYR A 576 -15.87 -6.67 -20.00
N PRO A 577 -16.79 -7.45 -20.61
CA PRO A 577 -16.59 -7.96 -21.96
C PRO A 577 -16.55 -6.79 -22.94
N GLU A 578 -15.54 -6.78 -23.80
CA GLU A 578 -15.49 -5.84 -24.90
C GLU A 578 -16.56 -6.25 -25.93
N PRO A 579 -17.36 -5.31 -26.45
CA PRO A 579 -18.26 -5.62 -27.57
C PRO A 579 -17.40 -6.15 -28.71
N SER A 580 -17.87 -7.21 -29.36
CA SER A 580 -17.15 -8.01 -30.37
C SER A 580 -16.50 -7.15 -31.46
N GLY A 581 -15.29 -6.66 -31.18
CA GLY A 581 -14.26 -6.41 -32.18
C GLY A 581 -13.65 -7.74 -32.61
N PRO A 582 -12.83 -7.77 -33.68
CA PRO A 582 -12.17 -9.00 -34.09
C PRO A 582 -11.50 -9.63 -32.88
N GLU A 583 -11.70 -10.93 -32.69
CA GLU A 583 -11.02 -11.74 -31.67
C GLU A 583 -9.59 -11.23 -31.49
N PRO A 584 -9.06 -11.11 -30.26
CA PRO A 584 -7.64 -10.86 -30.07
C PRO A 584 -6.94 -11.89 -30.94
N GLN A 585 -6.31 -11.45 -32.02
CA GLN A 585 -5.52 -12.33 -32.85
C GLN A 585 -4.62 -13.02 -31.85
N GLN A 586 -4.72 -14.36 -31.77
CA GLN A 586 -3.76 -15.14 -31.01
C GLN A 586 -2.40 -14.53 -31.31
N PRO A 587 -1.60 -14.17 -30.29
CA PRO A 587 -0.31 -13.55 -30.53
C PRO A 587 0.36 -14.39 -31.62
N PRO A 588 0.77 -13.77 -32.75
CA PRO A 588 1.23 -14.53 -33.90
C PRO A 588 2.22 -15.56 -33.38
N LYS A 589 2.02 -16.84 -33.74
CA LYS A 589 3.01 -17.87 -33.45
C LYS A 589 4.35 -17.28 -33.86
N PRO A 590 5.34 -17.21 -32.96
CA PRO A 590 6.54 -16.45 -33.22
C PRO A 590 7.22 -17.07 -34.45
N ASP A 591 7.14 -16.37 -35.58
CA ASP A 591 7.90 -16.69 -36.77
C ASP A 591 9.37 -16.41 -36.44
N GLY A 592 10.07 -17.47 -36.05
CA GLY A 592 11.52 -17.60 -36.20
C GLY A 592 12.44 -16.85 -35.22
N LYS A 593 12.08 -15.71 -34.63
CA LYS A 593 12.87 -15.05 -33.56
C LYS A 593 11.96 -14.29 -32.62
N ALA A 594 11.97 -14.64 -31.33
CA ALA A 594 11.20 -13.96 -30.30
C ALA A 594 11.69 -12.50 -30.14
N GLN A 595 11.04 -11.56 -30.83
CA GLN A 595 11.36 -10.14 -30.77
C GLN A 595 11.03 -9.61 -29.37
N LEU A 596 11.95 -8.85 -28.79
CA LEU A 596 11.73 -8.16 -27.51
C LEU A 596 10.74 -7.01 -27.73
N SER A 597 9.94 -6.70 -26.70
CA SER A 597 9.09 -5.50 -26.75
C SER A 597 9.95 -4.23 -26.88
N GLU A 598 9.36 -3.13 -27.33
CA GLU A 598 10.06 -1.84 -27.47
C GLU A 598 10.59 -1.36 -26.12
N LEU A 599 9.81 -1.53 -25.05
CA LEU A 599 10.23 -1.22 -23.69
C LEU A 599 11.39 -2.12 -23.21
N ASP A 600 11.33 -3.43 -23.45
CA ASP A 600 12.44 -4.33 -23.10
C ASP A 600 13.72 -3.98 -23.86
N SER A 601 13.58 -3.64 -25.14
CA SER A 601 14.69 -3.24 -26.01
C SER A 601 15.34 -1.97 -25.49
N PHE A 602 14.53 -0.95 -25.15
CA PHE A 602 14.99 0.28 -24.53
C PHE A 602 15.72 0.05 -23.19
N VAL A 603 15.13 -0.76 -22.29
CA VAL A 603 15.77 -1.06 -21.00
C VAL A 603 17.10 -1.79 -21.21
N LYS A 604 17.17 -2.72 -22.18
CA LYS A 604 18.38 -3.46 -22.50
C LYS A 604 19.50 -2.57 -23.03
N THR A 605 19.20 -1.54 -23.81
CA THR A 605 20.21 -0.68 -24.45
C THR A 605 20.56 0.56 -23.65
N SER A 606 19.57 1.17 -23.00
CA SER A 606 19.66 2.57 -22.54
C SER A 606 19.59 2.72 -21.02
N CYS A 607 19.25 1.66 -20.27
CA CYS A 607 19.16 1.70 -18.81
C CYS A 607 20.29 0.91 -18.11
N GLU A 608 20.81 1.44 -17.01
CA GLU A 608 21.80 0.76 -16.16
C GLU A 608 21.14 -0.27 -15.21
N ASP A 609 19.93 0.04 -14.72
CA ASP A 609 19.18 -0.75 -13.73
C ASP A 609 18.41 -1.96 -14.30
N GLN A 610 18.95 -2.61 -15.33
CA GLN A 610 18.30 -3.72 -16.07
C GLN A 610 17.87 -4.88 -15.17
N ASN A 611 18.64 -5.15 -14.10
CA ASN A 611 18.35 -6.23 -13.17
C ASN A 611 17.09 -5.96 -12.34
N ILE A 612 16.81 -4.69 -12.01
CA ILE A 612 15.60 -4.30 -11.24
C ILE A 612 14.37 -4.52 -12.12
N TYR A 613 14.42 -4.03 -13.36
CA TYR A 613 13.34 -4.24 -14.34
C TYR A 613 13.08 -5.74 -14.56
N TRP A 614 14.13 -6.52 -14.85
CA TRP A 614 14.01 -7.96 -15.13
C TRP A 614 13.43 -8.75 -13.96
N ARG A 615 13.87 -8.47 -12.71
CA ARG A 615 13.32 -9.12 -11.52
C ARG A 615 11.84 -8.77 -11.32
N THR A 616 11.49 -7.51 -11.55
CA THR A 616 10.13 -7.00 -11.38
C THR A 616 9.18 -7.63 -12.40
N THR A 617 9.53 -7.63 -13.68
CA THR A 617 8.69 -8.19 -14.75
C THR A 617 8.54 -9.71 -14.64
N ILE A 618 9.61 -10.46 -14.33
CA ILE A 618 9.49 -11.91 -14.09
C ILE A 618 8.60 -12.19 -12.88
N LYS A 619 8.71 -11.41 -11.80
CA LYS A 619 7.84 -11.56 -10.64
C LYS A 619 6.37 -11.40 -11.04
N LEU A 620 6.04 -10.42 -11.88
CA LEU A 620 4.69 -10.21 -12.39
C LEU A 620 4.22 -11.37 -13.27
N PHE A 621 5.04 -11.83 -14.23
CA PHE A 621 4.67 -12.94 -15.12
C PHE A 621 4.48 -14.26 -14.37
N LEU A 622 5.34 -14.55 -13.38
CA LEU A 622 5.18 -15.72 -12.52
C LEU A 622 3.96 -15.57 -11.61
N ALA A 623 3.67 -14.36 -11.12
CA ALA A 623 2.48 -14.11 -10.33
C ALA A 623 1.20 -14.36 -11.13
N GLU A 624 1.14 -13.94 -12.39
CA GLU A 624 -0.01 -14.20 -13.27
C GLU A 624 -0.21 -15.70 -13.51
N ARG A 625 0.89 -16.43 -13.77
CA ARG A 625 0.82 -17.87 -14.11
C ARG A 625 0.59 -18.78 -12.90
N LEU A 626 1.14 -18.43 -11.73
CA LEU A 626 1.19 -19.33 -10.56
C LEU A 626 0.42 -18.81 -9.34
N ALA A 627 0.10 -17.52 -9.30
CA ALA A 627 -0.40 -16.85 -8.09
C ALA A 627 -1.59 -15.91 -8.36
N LEU A 628 -2.41 -16.23 -9.37
CA LEU A 628 -3.64 -15.49 -9.71
C LEU A 628 -3.41 -13.98 -9.97
N GLY A 629 -2.23 -13.62 -10.46
CA GLY A 629 -1.86 -12.21 -10.72
C GLY A 629 -1.51 -11.41 -9.47
N ILE A 630 -1.34 -12.06 -8.30
CA ILE A 630 -1.04 -11.39 -7.03
C ILE A 630 0.42 -11.66 -6.63
N PRO A 631 1.34 -10.68 -6.78
CA PRO A 631 2.76 -10.87 -6.47
C PRO A 631 3.02 -11.24 -5.00
N ALA A 632 2.17 -10.78 -4.07
CA ALA A 632 2.24 -11.14 -2.66
C ALA A 632 1.99 -12.64 -2.42
N LEU A 633 1.07 -13.27 -3.16
CA LEU A 633 0.84 -14.72 -3.06
C LEU A 633 2.05 -15.52 -3.53
N LEU A 634 2.77 -15.03 -4.56
CA LEU A 634 4.01 -15.67 -5.00
C LEU A 634 5.09 -15.62 -3.89
N THR A 635 5.19 -14.50 -3.16
CA THR A 635 6.10 -14.42 -2.00
C THR A 635 5.70 -15.38 -0.88
N LEU A 636 4.40 -15.56 -0.66
CA LEU A 636 3.89 -16.52 0.31
C LEU A 636 4.17 -17.96 -0.12
N PHE A 637 3.98 -18.30 -1.40
CA PHE A 637 4.30 -19.63 -1.93
C PHE A 637 5.79 -19.94 -1.85
N ASP A 638 6.67 -18.99 -2.18
CA ASP A 638 8.11 -19.16 -2.00
C ASP A 638 8.46 -19.45 -0.53
N LEU A 639 7.83 -18.73 0.41
CA LEU A 639 8.08 -18.90 1.83
C LEU A 639 7.54 -20.24 2.37
N VAL A 640 6.30 -20.60 2.02
CA VAL A 640 5.56 -21.73 2.60
C VAL A 640 5.80 -23.05 1.86
N LEU A 641 5.91 -23.02 0.53
CA LEU A 641 6.00 -24.23 -0.30
C LEU A 641 7.43 -24.58 -0.75
N LEU A 642 8.37 -23.63 -0.69
CA LEU A 642 9.76 -23.89 -1.07
C LEU A 642 10.69 -23.79 0.14
N ARG A 643 10.80 -22.60 0.76
CA ARG A 643 11.76 -22.35 1.84
C ARG A 643 11.46 -23.16 3.11
N ALA A 644 10.21 -23.17 3.57
CA ALA A 644 9.83 -23.91 4.77
C ALA A 644 10.08 -25.43 4.63
N PRO A 645 9.66 -26.12 3.55
CA PRO A 645 9.98 -27.52 3.34
C PRO A 645 11.48 -27.80 3.25
N MET A 646 12.27 -26.97 2.56
CA MET A 646 13.72 -27.14 2.50
C MET A 646 14.35 -27.13 3.90
N LEU A 647 13.92 -26.20 4.76
CA LEU A 647 14.38 -26.12 6.15
C LEU A 647 13.92 -27.32 6.98
N VAL A 648 12.66 -27.75 6.84
CA VAL A 648 12.11 -28.92 7.57
C VAL A 648 12.78 -30.22 7.13
N VAL A 649 12.98 -30.43 5.83
CA VAL A 649 13.69 -31.60 5.29
C VAL A 649 15.14 -31.62 5.77
N ALA A 650 15.81 -30.47 5.77
CA ALA A 650 17.16 -30.36 6.31
C ALA A 650 17.21 -30.69 7.81
N MET A 651 16.27 -30.18 8.62
CA MET A 651 16.17 -30.52 10.04
C MET A 651 15.88 -32.00 10.26
N HIS A 652 14.96 -32.57 9.47
CA HIS A 652 14.58 -33.97 9.55
C HIS A 652 15.73 -34.91 9.18
N TYR A 653 16.43 -34.61 8.09
CA TYR A 653 17.62 -35.35 7.67
C TYR A 653 18.71 -35.30 8.74
N CYS A 654 19.04 -34.10 9.25
CA CYS A 654 20.06 -33.97 10.30
C CYS A 654 19.67 -34.74 11.59
N HIS A 655 18.37 -34.84 11.91
CA HIS A 655 17.92 -35.53 13.12
C HIS A 655 18.07 -37.06 13.07
N HIS A 656 17.96 -37.67 11.87
CA HIS A 656 17.97 -39.13 11.70
C HIS A 656 19.33 -39.69 11.29
N VAL A 657 20.33 -38.83 11.23
CA VAL A 657 21.65 -39.17 10.72
C VAL A 657 22.65 -39.04 11.86
N ASP A 658 23.34 -40.13 12.16
CA ASP A 658 24.45 -40.15 13.12
C ASP A 658 25.70 -39.54 12.46
N ALA A 659 25.82 -38.21 12.56
CA ALA A 659 26.88 -37.45 11.93
C ALA A 659 27.71 -36.61 12.91
N PHE A 660 28.81 -36.07 12.37
CA PHE A 660 29.77 -35.21 13.05
C PHE A 660 29.12 -33.95 13.65
N ASP A 661 29.20 -33.79 14.98
CA ASP A 661 28.82 -32.57 15.69
C ASP A 661 29.99 -31.58 15.71
N VAL A 662 29.79 -30.41 15.12
CA VAL A 662 30.79 -29.31 15.04
C VAL A 662 31.31 -28.91 16.42
N LEU A 663 30.51 -29.08 17.48
CA LEU A 663 30.89 -28.75 18.85
C LEU A 663 31.52 -29.92 19.62
N ARG A 664 31.55 -31.13 19.07
CA ARG A 664 32.15 -32.33 19.68
C ARG A 664 32.89 -33.15 18.61
N PRO A 665 34.10 -32.72 18.23
CA PRO A 665 34.86 -33.38 17.17
C PRO A 665 35.22 -34.82 17.57
N ARG A 666 34.84 -35.77 16.71
CA ARG A 666 35.41 -37.14 16.67
C ARG A 666 36.34 -37.27 15.46
N ALA A 667 37.20 -38.29 15.44
CA ALA A 667 38.00 -38.58 14.24
C ALA A 667 37.06 -38.87 13.06
N LEU A 668 37.30 -38.19 11.93
CA LEU A 668 36.47 -38.32 10.74
C LEU A 668 36.88 -39.58 9.98
N GLU A 669 35.96 -40.52 9.82
CA GLU A 669 36.18 -41.72 9.00
C GLU A 669 35.72 -41.47 7.56
N TRP A 670 36.33 -42.16 6.59
CA TRP A 670 35.94 -42.02 5.18
C TRP A 670 34.47 -42.38 4.91
N GLU A 671 33.89 -43.22 5.76
CA GLU A 671 32.48 -43.63 5.72
C GLU A 671 31.53 -42.48 6.11
N ASP A 672 31.98 -41.50 6.91
CA ASP A 672 31.20 -40.33 7.32
C ASP A 672 31.11 -39.24 6.23
N LEU A 673 31.97 -39.30 5.21
CA LEU A 673 32.14 -38.21 4.25
C LEU A 673 30.87 -37.98 3.42
N GLY A 674 30.21 -39.05 2.96
CA GLY A 674 28.94 -38.96 2.22
C GLY A 674 27.82 -38.35 3.07
N THR A 675 27.76 -38.74 4.34
CA THR A 675 26.80 -38.28 5.33
C THR A 675 26.96 -36.78 5.64
N VAL A 676 28.20 -36.33 5.83
CA VAL A 676 28.52 -34.91 6.07
C VAL A 676 28.22 -34.06 4.82
N VAL A 677 28.54 -34.54 3.63
CA VAL A 677 28.22 -33.85 2.37
C VAL A 677 26.70 -33.72 2.17
N GLY A 678 25.93 -34.78 2.40
CA GLY A 678 24.47 -34.74 2.32
C GLY A 678 23.87 -33.78 3.33
N MET A 679 24.36 -33.80 4.57
CA MET A 679 23.92 -32.92 5.66
C MET A 679 24.16 -31.44 5.33
N LEU A 680 25.38 -31.08 4.90
CA LEU A 680 25.71 -29.70 4.51
C LEU A 680 24.97 -29.27 3.24
N GLY A 681 24.73 -30.17 2.30
CA GLY A 681 23.95 -29.90 1.09
C GLY A 681 22.51 -29.48 1.42
N TRP A 682 21.82 -30.24 2.28
CA TRP A 682 20.47 -29.89 2.73
C TRP A 682 20.46 -28.61 3.58
N ALA A 683 21.40 -28.47 4.52
CA ALA A 683 21.49 -27.27 5.37
C ALA A 683 21.72 -25.99 4.58
N ASN A 684 22.51 -26.05 3.50
CA ASN A 684 22.76 -24.90 2.62
C ASN A 684 21.71 -24.73 1.51
N GLY A 685 20.74 -25.64 1.39
CA GLY A 685 19.73 -25.60 0.33
C GLY A 685 18.99 -24.27 0.26
N VAL A 686 18.55 -23.73 1.41
CA VAL A 686 17.86 -22.42 1.47
C VAL A 686 18.73 -21.27 0.97
N HIS A 687 20.04 -21.34 1.19
CA HIS A 687 21.00 -20.34 0.72
C HIS A 687 21.24 -20.44 -0.78
N VAL A 688 21.37 -21.66 -1.29
CA VAL A 688 21.48 -21.93 -2.72
C VAL A 688 20.22 -21.46 -3.44
N TRP A 689 19.03 -21.75 -2.90
CA TRP A 689 17.76 -21.26 -3.46
C TRP A 689 17.71 -19.74 -3.52
N SER A 690 18.11 -19.05 -2.45
CA SER A 690 18.16 -17.59 -2.44
C SER A 690 19.14 -17.04 -3.46
N TRP A 691 20.30 -17.68 -3.63
CA TRP A 691 21.29 -17.27 -4.63
C TRP A 691 20.81 -17.50 -6.07
N VAL A 692 20.13 -18.62 -6.33
CA VAL A 692 19.53 -18.93 -7.65
C VAL A 692 18.39 -17.97 -7.98
N LYS A 693 17.53 -17.65 -7.01
CA LYS A 693 16.42 -16.70 -7.17
C LYS A 693 16.93 -15.28 -7.47
N GLY A 694 18.11 -14.94 -6.94
CA GLY A 694 18.82 -13.70 -7.21
C GLY A 694 18.50 -12.59 -6.24
#